data_AF-A0AA36JFH5-F1
#
_entry.id   AF-A0AA36JFH5-F1
#
_cell.length_a   1.000
_cell.length_b   1.000
_cell.length_c   1.000
_cell.angle_alpha   90.00
_cell.angle_beta   90.00
_cell.angle_gamma   90.00
#
_symmetry.space_group_name_H-M   'P 1'
#
loop_
_entity.id
_entity.type
_entity.pdbx_description
1 polymer ?
#
loop_
_entity_poly.entity_id
_entity_poly.type
_entity_poly.pdbx_seq_one_letter_code
_entity_poly.pdbx_strand_id
1 'polypeptide(L)'
;MFFVKYLDQKQGEARASALDARLAGASWIRVVDQQQLLRARLEKFLQQRPSAQELLDRGILGREQRFAVAQQVLEELLRRRLQAQQKELERPGVAATLPPGAAELLQGQASLARLEELRALRSERQRGVQDAQRRWEEAAAECGRCGLGPTAPRLAQRLRAAVQGLERRREAEEQLAGVFQELEAFQQLLARRRTLEDIIAMVEQTDAAREAVFAFSETKAAPEMQKLLALCTKLPPRSRAIGLKRLRFLLEPLKRNLTQELLDQLRRSGRWPREPSATGGAAPGATQRALELCWKLREAQRASEGFQPPDEERGARAQELWPCEALAAPLLSRFRHHFCRPESELCRMDKPEWAFRYLTELAADHTAELEEWMGQPMPAGGEELMAGLCLSLACEAKRLVRARLGAMKDADSKPLLLQTLHHLVQFHGSMASLGGQAAAAAAMKDFDENRMLEGGSEEPNGPVSPERGGLALRLARLARASAEEEAKEIEPLGFLDVWAAADFGFVDEKLSAGLAGAAWRPRPLFQGTGAGPEAFGLATLLADLFERAAERASCLSSKTAQRRYCQAVLAPGLARAAQAVKQRWNELSDPLEDVQEACRLVETLQEMCIFLDSFSMAEQVETQSLDEVRELQLVILEKLAGCFQEAAKGAWRRLQKESCVFSHLFARPWQSLAEQLRGANFQALAQSIVGKLSSLLSSQLRQGRFTNEVEIELFTANVREDLQTLLQTRLSAEQLTPLQGVWEGCQLLTLPEHLAKDTLEALQKVLRLSPTREKPPEGEVLQQKQLEALRRAGVRELPVDEVLQILRKRPDLQNFSEQESSFSVLQDMLPVQATLQSLPASAAASVAQARLQDLAGAGRRTA
;
A
#
# COMPACT_ATOMS: atom_id res chain seq x y z
N MET A 1 47.62 0.05 -29.03
CA MET A 1 46.50 -0.74 -29.62
C MET A 1 45.11 -0.21 -29.24
N PHE A 2 44.81 0.08 -27.96
CA PHE A 2 43.51 0.64 -27.55
C PHE A 2 43.19 2.01 -28.19
N PHE A 3 44.17 2.90 -28.32
CA PHE A 3 44.00 4.20 -28.95
C PHE A 3 43.77 4.11 -30.47
N VAL A 4 44.47 3.18 -31.14
CA VAL A 4 44.29 2.91 -32.58
C VAL A 4 42.93 2.27 -32.85
N LYS A 5 42.51 1.29 -32.02
CA LYS A 5 41.15 0.72 -32.09
C LYS A 5 40.06 1.74 -31.75
N TYR A 6 40.31 2.66 -30.83
CA TYR A 6 39.40 3.76 -30.51
C TYR A 6 39.28 4.74 -31.67
N LEU A 7 40.39 5.07 -32.35
CA LEU A 7 40.38 5.92 -33.54
C LEU A 7 39.73 5.22 -34.75
N ASP A 8 39.98 3.94 -34.97
CA ASP A 8 39.30 3.14 -36.00
C ASP A 8 37.81 3.00 -35.72
N GLN A 9 37.42 2.79 -34.45
CA GLN A 9 36.03 2.74 -34.04
C GLN A 9 35.35 4.11 -34.21
N LYS A 10 36.01 5.22 -33.83
CA LYS A 10 35.46 6.57 -34.02
C LYS A 10 35.38 6.98 -35.49
N GLN A 11 36.34 6.54 -36.31
CA GLN A 11 36.26 6.71 -37.77
C GLN A 11 35.16 5.83 -38.38
N GLY A 12 34.95 4.62 -37.85
CA GLY A 12 33.84 3.75 -38.23
C GLY A 12 32.47 4.33 -37.87
N GLU A 13 32.31 4.86 -36.66
CA GLU A 13 31.10 5.54 -36.18
C GLU A 13 30.81 6.83 -36.97
N ALA A 14 31.85 7.61 -37.30
CA ALA A 14 31.73 8.79 -38.15
C ALA A 14 31.34 8.44 -39.60
N ARG A 15 31.88 7.34 -40.15
CA ARG A 15 31.51 6.84 -41.49
C ARG A 15 30.09 6.27 -41.51
N ALA A 16 29.66 5.57 -40.46
CA ALA A 16 28.30 5.06 -40.32
C ALA A 16 27.29 6.22 -40.19
N SER A 17 27.57 7.22 -39.36
CA SER A 17 26.73 8.42 -39.22
C SER A 17 26.65 9.23 -40.52
N ALA A 18 27.74 9.31 -41.29
CA ALA A 18 27.75 9.95 -42.61
C ALA A 18 27.01 9.12 -43.68
N LEU A 19 26.94 7.80 -43.52
CA LEU A 19 26.16 6.91 -44.39
C LEU A 19 24.66 7.00 -44.08
N ASP A 20 24.29 7.03 -42.80
CA ASP A 20 22.91 7.18 -42.33
C ASP A 20 22.35 8.56 -42.71
N ALA A 21 23.17 9.62 -42.61
CA ALA A 21 22.81 10.95 -43.10
C ALA A 21 22.62 11.02 -44.63
N ARG A 22 23.28 10.13 -45.39
CA ARG A 22 23.08 9.99 -46.85
C ARG A 22 21.88 9.11 -47.21
N LEU A 23 21.55 8.14 -46.37
CA LEU A 23 20.42 7.21 -46.59
C LEU A 23 19.07 7.79 -46.13
N ALA A 24 19.07 8.77 -45.22
CA ALA A 24 17.87 9.50 -44.81
C ALA A 24 17.22 10.35 -45.95
N GLY A 25 17.89 10.49 -47.11
CA GLY A 25 17.39 11.28 -48.24
C GLY A 25 16.87 10.48 -49.44
N ALA A 26 16.88 9.15 -49.41
CA ALA A 26 16.50 8.33 -50.57
C ALA A 26 15.38 7.33 -50.20
N SER A 27 14.14 7.81 -50.33
CA SER A 27 12.96 6.95 -50.48
C SER A 27 13.15 6.08 -51.73
N TRP A 28 12.69 4.83 -51.67
CA TRP A 28 12.76 3.78 -52.70
C TRP A 28 14.06 2.96 -52.75
N ILE A 29 14.19 1.98 -51.87
CA ILE A 29 15.07 0.83 -52.09
C ILE A 29 14.25 -0.44 -52.02
N ARG A 30 14.12 -1.09 -53.20
CA ARG A 30 13.65 -2.48 -53.37
C ARG A 30 14.26 -3.36 -52.29
N VAL A 31 13.44 -4.21 -51.66
CA VAL A 31 13.90 -5.30 -50.80
C VAL A 31 14.78 -6.24 -51.63
N VAL A 32 16.07 -5.93 -51.67
CA VAL A 32 17.10 -6.84 -52.18
C VAL A 32 17.32 -7.86 -51.08
N ASP A 33 17.16 -9.13 -51.44
CA ASP A 33 17.37 -10.27 -50.58
C ASP A 33 18.74 -10.16 -49.87
N GLN A 34 18.69 -9.74 -48.59
CA GLN A 34 19.89 -9.46 -47.80
C GLN A 34 20.79 -10.68 -47.72
N GLN A 35 20.25 -11.89 -47.86
CA GLN A 35 21.04 -13.12 -47.85
C GLN A 35 21.92 -13.26 -49.09
N GLN A 36 21.46 -12.85 -50.27
CA GLN A 36 22.28 -12.89 -51.49
C GLN A 36 23.38 -11.83 -51.46
N LEU A 37 23.08 -10.64 -50.94
CA LEU A 37 24.07 -9.58 -50.81
C LEU A 37 25.11 -9.90 -49.72
N LEU A 38 24.69 -10.58 -48.64
CA LEU A 38 25.60 -11.15 -47.64
C LEU A 38 26.44 -12.27 -48.24
N ARG A 39 25.87 -13.22 -48.99
CA ARG A 39 26.64 -14.30 -49.65
C ARG A 39 27.66 -13.76 -50.63
N ALA A 40 27.29 -12.82 -51.49
CA ALA A 40 28.20 -12.20 -52.45
C ALA A 40 29.32 -11.40 -51.74
N ARG A 41 29.00 -10.71 -50.63
CA ARG A 41 30.02 -10.05 -49.79
C ARG A 41 30.90 -11.07 -49.06
N LEU A 42 30.34 -12.18 -48.59
CA LEU A 42 31.09 -13.23 -47.90
C LEU A 42 32.04 -13.94 -48.87
N GLU A 43 31.60 -14.28 -50.08
CA GLU A 43 32.45 -14.86 -51.12
C GLU A 43 33.58 -13.91 -51.52
N LYS A 44 33.27 -12.62 -51.72
CA LYS A 44 34.28 -11.61 -52.04
C LYS A 44 35.28 -11.42 -50.88
N PHE A 45 34.81 -11.49 -49.64
CA PHE A 45 35.65 -11.43 -48.44
C PHE A 45 36.49 -12.70 -48.25
N LEU A 46 35.94 -13.88 -48.54
CA LEU A 46 36.65 -15.16 -48.46
C LEU A 46 37.73 -15.29 -49.53
N GLN A 47 37.49 -14.75 -50.73
CA GLN A 47 38.49 -14.66 -51.80
C GLN A 47 39.60 -13.64 -51.49
N GLN A 48 39.30 -12.62 -50.69
CA GLN A 48 40.25 -11.61 -50.22
C GLN A 48 40.80 -11.92 -48.82
N ARG A 49 40.51 -13.11 -48.27
CA ARG A 49 40.90 -13.46 -46.92
C ARG A 49 42.43 -13.57 -46.88
N PRO A 50 43.12 -12.71 -46.12
CA PRO A 50 44.57 -12.82 -46.01
C PRO A 50 44.91 -14.18 -45.43
N SER A 51 45.93 -14.84 -45.96
CA SER A 51 46.38 -16.14 -45.48
C SER A 51 46.76 -16.06 -44.00
N ALA A 52 46.77 -17.19 -43.28
CA ALA A 52 47.20 -17.20 -41.87
C ALA A 52 48.60 -16.58 -41.69
N GLN A 53 49.46 -16.73 -42.70
CA GLN A 53 50.78 -16.12 -42.77
C GLN A 53 50.70 -14.61 -42.99
N GLU A 54 49.87 -14.11 -43.91
CA GLU A 54 49.67 -12.67 -44.10
C GLU A 54 49.02 -12.01 -42.88
N LEU A 55 48.17 -12.72 -42.14
CA LEU A 55 47.63 -12.25 -40.88
C LEU A 55 48.68 -12.29 -39.74
N LEU A 56 49.65 -13.21 -39.78
CA LEU A 56 50.81 -13.20 -38.89
C LEU A 56 51.74 -12.03 -39.23
N ASP A 57 52.06 -11.83 -40.51
CA ASP A 57 52.95 -10.77 -41.01
C ASP A 57 52.34 -9.37 -40.80
N ARG A 58 51.01 -9.25 -40.86
CA ARG A 58 50.28 -8.03 -40.49
C ARG A 58 50.12 -7.84 -38.97
N GLY A 59 50.65 -8.77 -38.16
CA GLY A 59 50.56 -8.73 -36.70
C GLY A 59 49.15 -8.98 -36.13
N ILE A 60 48.25 -9.54 -36.93
CA ILE A 60 46.85 -9.81 -36.58
C ILE A 60 46.68 -11.18 -35.89
N LEU A 61 47.56 -12.16 -36.13
CA LEU A 61 47.48 -13.51 -35.51
C LEU A 61 48.64 -13.87 -34.56
N GLY A 62 49.70 -13.07 -34.44
CA GLY A 62 50.78 -13.34 -33.48
C GLY A 62 50.44 -12.85 -32.07
N ARG A 63 50.17 -13.75 -31.10
CA ARG A 63 49.95 -13.37 -29.69
C ARG A 63 51.24 -12.82 -29.07
N GLU A 64 52.36 -13.50 -29.30
CA GLU A 64 53.69 -13.08 -28.82
C GLU A 64 54.16 -11.81 -29.49
N GLN A 65 54.00 -11.68 -30.82
CA GLN A 65 54.31 -10.43 -31.53
C GLN A 65 53.40 -9.28 -31.11
N ARG A 66 52.10 -9.50 -30.87
CA ARG A 66 51.22 -8.43 -30.35
C ARG A 66 51.51 -8.07 -28.91
N PHE A 67 51.91 -9.03 -28.09
CA PHE A 67 52.37 -8.77 -26.73
C PHE A 67 53.69 -7.99 -26.78
N ALA A 68 54.65 -8.41 -27.61
CA ALA A 68 55.92 -7.72 -27.82
C ALA A 68 55.74 -6.31 -28.42
N VAL A 69 54.81 -6.13 -29.36
CA VAL A 69 54.49 -4.81 -29.94
C VAL A 69 53.67 -3.96 -28.97
N ALA A 70 52.73 -4.54 -28.22
CA ALA A 70 52.01 -3.79 -27.18
C ALA A 70 52.94 -3.41 -26.03
N GLN A 71 53.85 -4.30 -25.65
CA GLN A 71 54.91 -4.08 -24.69
C GLN A 71 55.89 -3.03 -25.22
N GLN A 72 56.36 -3.11 -26.47
CA GLN A 72 57.17 -2.06 -27.09
C GLN A 72 56.42 -0.74 -27.18
N VAL A 73 55.14 -0.73 -27.53
CA VAL A 73 54.34 0.51 -27.61
C VAL A 73 54.07 1.05 -26.21
N LEU A 74 53.91 0.21 -25.20
CA LEU A 74 53.76 0.61 -23.80
C LEU A 74 55.09 1.13 -23.26
N GLU A 75 56.19 0.43 -23.51
CA GLU A 75 57.56 0.85 -23.21
C GLU A 75 57.89 2.15 -23.93
N GLU A 76 57.50 2.31 -25.19
CA GLU A 76 57.71 3.54 -25.98
C GLU A 76 56.77 4.66 -25.53
N LEU A 77 55.52 4.38 -25.14
CA LEU A 77 54.64 5.37 -24.52
C LEU A 77 55.16 5.79 -23.15
N LEU A 78 55.61 4.84 -22.34
CA LEU A 78 56.23 5.10 -21.05
C LEU A 78 57.53 5.86 -21.27
N ARG A 79 58.36 5.51 -22.25
CA ARG A 79 59.60 6.20 -22.61
C ARG A 79 59.33 7.60 -23.15
N ARG A 80 58.33 7.80 -24.02
CA ARG A 80 57.91 9.12 -24.51
C ARG A 80 57.28 9.95 -23.42
N ARG A 81 56.52 9.34 -22.50
CA ARG A 81 55.93 10.04 -21.36
C ARG A 81 56.98 10.36 -20.31
N LEU A 82 57.97 9.50 -20.12
CA LEU A 82 59.14 9.70 -19.26
C LEU A 82 60.07 10.74 -19.89
N GLN A 83 60.24 10.77 -21.21
CA GLN A 83 60.95 11.81 -21.95
C GLN A 83 60.17 13.13 -21.97
N ALA A 84 58.84 13.11 -22.05
CA ALA A 84 58.01 14.31 -21.95
C ALA A 84 58.00 14.85 -20.52
N GLN A 85 57.97 13.97 -19.51
CA GLN A 85 58.15 14.33 -18.11
C GLN A 85 59.58 14.79 -17.83
N GLN A 86 60.60 14.20 -18.45
CA GLN A 86 61.98 14.66 -18.38
C GLN A 86 62.13 16.03 -19.05
N LYS A 87 61.50 16.25 -20.21
CA LYS A 87 61.44 17.57 -20.87
C LYS A 87 60.62 18.59 -20.07
N GLU A 88 59.59 18.18 -19.35
CA GLU A 88 58.89 19.04 -18.38
C GLU A 88 59.73 19.28 -17.13
N LEU A 89 60.49 18.31 -16.63
CA LEU A 89 61.47 18.45 -15.56
C LEU A 89 62.63 19.38 -15.96
N GLU A 90 63.06 19.32 -17.23
CA GLU A 90 64.07 20.19 -17.83
C GLU A 90 63.53 21.59 -18.16
N ARG A 91 62.21 21.82 -18.14
CA ARG A 91 61.66 23.18 -18.19
C ARG A 91 62.04 23.91 -16.90
N PRO A 92 62.82 25.00 -16.98
CA PRO A 92 63.25 25.73 -15.79
C PRO A 92 62.01 26.25 -15.04
N GLY A 93 61.80 25.73 -13.84
CA GLY A 93 60.66 26.05 -12.96
C GLY A 93 59.83 24.85 -12.48
N VAL A 94 59.76 23.75 -13.24
CA VAL A 94 58.95 22.57 -12.84
C VAL A 94 59.76 21.56 -12.03
N ALA A 95 61.07 21.42 -12.30
CA ALA A 95 61.99 20.61 -11.49
C ALA A 95 62.05 21.01 -10.00
N ALA A 96 61.69 22.25 -9.65
CA ALA A 96 61.64 22.71 -8.26
C ALA A 96 60.36 22.29 -7.52
N THR A 97 59.36 21.73 -8.22
CA THR A 97 58.07 21.32 -7.64
C THR A 97 57.86 19.81 -7.56
N LEU A 98 58.76 19.01 -8.15
CA LEU A 98 58.72 17.55 -8.03
C LEU A 98 59.62 17.13 -6.87
N PRO A 99 59.09 16.35 -5.89
CA PRO A 99 59.86 15.95 -4.73
C PRO A 99 61.05 15.07 -5.14
N PRO A 100 62.21 15.23 -4.48
CA PRO A 100 63.40 14.40 -4.73
C PRO A 100 63.05 12.91 -4.51
N GLY A 101 63.15 12.11 -5.58
CA GLY A 101 62.81 10.67 -5.59
C GLY A 101 61.68 10.28 -6.55
N ALA A 102 60.93 11.24 -7.12
CA ALA A 102 59.90 10.94 -8.11
C ALA A 102 60.46 10.24 -9.37
N ALA A 103 61.69 10.55 -9.77
CA ALA A 103 62.39 9.93 -10.89
C ALA A 103 62.76 8.46 -10.63
N GLU A 104 63.20 8.12 -9.41
CA GLU A 104 63.53 6.74 -9.00
C GLU A 104 62.28 5.85 -8.89
N LEU A 105 61.14 6.45 -8.48
CA LEU A 105 59.82 5.82 -8.49
C LEU A 105 59.35 5.47 -9.91
N LEU A 106 59.57 6.36 -10.87
CA LEU A 106 59.23 6.14 -12.28
C LEU A 106 60.13 5.12 -12.98
N GLN A 107 61.37 4.94 -12.49
CA GLN A 107 62.32 3.93 -12.98
C GLN A 107 62.14 2.54 -12.35
N GLY A 108 61.13 2.37 -11.47
CA GLY A 108 60.84 1.09 -10.82
C GLY A 108 61.82 0.69 -9.71
N GLN A 109 62.78 1.55 -9.37
CA GLN A 109 63.82 1.29 -8.37
C GLN A 109 63.46 1.79 -6.97
N ALA A 110 62.35 2.52 -6.81
CA ALA A 110 61.90 2.96 -5.50
C ALA A 110 61.57 1.76 -4.59
N SER A 111 62.51 1.45 -3.72
CA SER A 111 62.45 0.38 -2.76
C SER A 111 61.64 0.82 -1.54
N LEU A 112 61.02 -0.15 -0.87
CA LEU A 112 60.47 0.03 0.48
C LEU A 112 61.45 0.75 1.42
N ALA A 113 62.76 0.62 1.16
CA ALA A 113 63.82 1.30 1.89
C ALA A 113 63.72 2.84 1.83
N ARG A 114 63.32 3.47 0.71
CA ARG A 114 63.16 4.94 0.66
C ARG A 114 61.96 5.42 1.49
N LEU A 115 60.90 4.63 1.55
CA LEU A 115 59.74 4.92 2.40
C LEU A 115 60.09 4.73 3.88
N GLU A 116 60.89 3.72 4.21
CA GLU A 116 61.45 3.53 5.55
C GLU A 116 62.40 4.65 5.94
N GLU A 117 63.23 5.12 4.99
CA GLU A 117 64.12 6.27 5.16
C GLU A 117 63.33 7.56 5.44
N LEU A 118 62.27 7.86 4.66
CA LEU A 118 61.41 9.01 4.90
C LEU A 118 60.64 8.91 6.23
N ARG A 119 60.24 7.69 6.65
CA ARG A 119 59.65 7.45 7.98
C ARG A 119 60.67 7.67 9.10
N ALA A 120 61.92 7.25 8.90
CA ALA A 120 63.01 7.48 9.82
C ALA A 120 63.33 8.98 9.93
N LEU A 121 63.45 9.68 8.79
CA LEU A 121 63.63 11.13 8.71
C LEU A 121 62.50 11.89 9.39
N ARG A 122 61.23 11.49 9.18
CA ARG A 122 60.09 12.05 9.92
C ARG A 122 60.29 11.89 11.43
N SER A 123 60.64 10.70 11.87
CA SER A 123 60.82 10.38 13.30
C SER A 123 61.99 11.12 13.93
N GLU A 124 63.04 11.39 13.15
CA GLU A 124 64.18 12.22 13.53
C GLU A 124 63.80 13.70 13.62
N ARG A 125 63.14 14.26 12.60
CA ARG A 125 62.71 15.67 12.58
C ARG A 125 61.65 15.97 13.64
N GLN A 126 60.74 15.03 13.89
CA GLN A 126 59.74 15.15 14.95
C GLN A 126 60.38 15.20 16.35
N ARG A 127 61.46 14.42 16.58
CA ARG A 127 62.28 14.55 17.79
C ARG A 127 62.97 15.91 17.86
N GLY A 128 63.50 16.42 16.75
CA GLY A 128 64.09 17.76 16.69
C GLY A 128 63.11 18.89 17.06
N VAL A 129 61.85 18.82 16.60
CA VAL A 129 60.79 19.76 16.99
C VAL A 129 60.47 19.65 18.49
N GLN A 130 60.38 18.43 19.03
CA GLN A 130 60.14 18.20 20.46
C GLN A 130 61.29 18.73 21.34
N ASP A 131 62.54 18.52 20.91
CA ASP A 131 63.73 19.03 21.61
C ASP A 131 63.79 20.56 21.57
N ALA A 132 63.47 21.18 20.43
CA ALA A 132 63.38 22.64 20.29
C ALA A 132 62.26 23.21 21.17
N GLN A 133 61.10 22.56 21.21
CA GLN A 133 59.98 22.92 22.07
C GLN A 133 60.36 22.86 23.54
N ARG A 134 60.99 21.77 23.98
CA ARG A 134 61.45 21.60 25.36
C ARG A 134 62.45 22.69 25.75
N ARG A 135 63.43 22.99 24.89
CA ARG A 135 64.41 24.07 25.12
C ARG A 135 63.76 25.43 25.19
N TRP A 136 62.71 25.67 24.40
CA TRP A 136 61.93 26.90 24.47
C TRP A 136 61.15 26.99 25.78
N GLU A 137 60.48 25.92 26.22
CA GLU A 137 59.77 25.87 27.50
C GLU A 137 60.72 26.09 28.68
N GLU A 138 61.91 25.47 28.65
CA GLU A 138 62.98 25.68 29.63
C GLU A 138 63.43 27.16 29.66
N ALA A 139 63.73 27.75 28.51
CA ALA A 139 64.13 29.15 28.40
C ALA A 139 63.01 30.13 28.82
N ALA A 140 61.75 29.83 28.49
CA ALA A 140 60.58 30.62 28.87
C ALA A 140 60.32 30.53 30.39
N ALA A 141 60.42 29.33 30.97
CA ALA A 141 60.28 29.12 32.41
C ALA A 141 61.42 29.77 33.21
N GLU A 142 62.64 29.82 32.66
CA GLU A 142 63.74 30.59 33.24
C GLU A 142 63.50 32.11 33.16
N CYS A 143 62.94 32.60 32.06
CA CYS A 143 62.56 34.01 31.94
C CYS A 143 61.44 34.41 32.91
N GLY A 144 60.43 33.55 33.10
CA GLY A 144 59.33 33.79 34.06
C GLY A 144 59.76 33.77 35.53
N ARG A 145 60.83 33.04 35.87
CA ARG A 145 61.40 32.99 37.23
C ARG A 145 62.28 34.19 37.58
N CYS A 146 62.74 34.95 36.58
CA CYS A 146 63.56 36.13 36.80
C CYS A 146 62.66 37.36 36.96
N GLY A 147 62.35 37.72 38.22
CA GLY A 147 61.68 38.99 38.53
C GLY A 147 62.40 40.17 37.87
N LEU A 148 61.63 41.10 37.30
CA LEU A 148 62.10 42.26 36.54
C LEU A 148 62.99 43.18 37.39
N GLY A 149 64.29 42.88 37.42
CA GLY A 149 65.36 43.72 37.98
C GLY A 149 66.37 44.14 36.89
N PRO A 150 67.15 45.22 37.10
CA PRO A 150 67.84 45.95 36.04
C PRO A 150 69.11 45.24 35.55
N THR A 151 68.95 44.18 34.76
CA THR A 151 70.04 43.58 33.98
C THR A 151 69.62 43.35 32.52
N ALA A 152 69.40 44.46 31.80
CA ALA A 152 69.02 44.47 30.39
C ALA A 152 69.89 43.61 29.44
N PRO A 153 71.23 43.47 29.61
CA PRO A 153 72.04 42.69 28.66
C PRO A 153 71.77 41.17 28.76
N ARG A 154 71.51 40.66 29.96
CA ARG A 154 71.25 39.23 30.18
C ARG A 154 69.86 38.83 29.71
N LEU A 155 68.87 39.70 29.88
CA LEU A 155 67.54 39.50 29.32
C LEU A 155 67.58 39.48 27.78
N ALA A 156 68.34 40.39 27.16
CA ALA A 156 68.50 40.44 25.70
C ALA A 156 69.23 39.20 25.13
N GLN A 157 70.21 38.65 25.84
CA GLN A 157 70.87 37.41 25.44
C GLN A 157 69.93 36.18 25.57
N ARG A 158 69.10 36.15 26.61
CA ARG A 158 68.11 35.09 26.83
C ARG A 158 66.94 35.15 25.87
N LEU A 159 66.43 36.35 25.57
CA LEU A 159 65.44 36.56 24.50
C LEU A 159 66.00 36.17 23.14
N ARG A 160 67.27 36.49 22.85
CA ARG A 160 67.94 35.99 21.62
C ARG A 160 68.02 34.47 21.58
N ALA A 161 68.34 33.80 22.70
CA ALA A 161 68.34 32.34 22.76
C ALA A 161 66.93 31.75 22.59
N ALA A 162 65.90 32.37 23.16
CA ALA A 162 64.50 31.94 23.01
C ALA A 162 63.97 32.16 21.58
N VAL A 163 64.31 33.29 20.94
CA VAL A 163 63.98 33.58 19.53
C VAL A 163 64.70 32.60 18.61
N GLN A 164 66.00 32.33 18.83
CA GLN A 164 66.72 31.28 18.09
C GLN A 164 66.08 29.89 18.31
N GLY A 165 65.51 29.61 19.48
CA GLY A 165 64.73 28.41 19.75
C GLY A 165 63.44 28.33 18.92
N LEU A 166 62.70 29.44 18.81
CA LEU A 166 61.49 29.54 17.98
C LEU A 166 61.80 29.50 16.49
N GLU A 167 62.86 30.17 16.03
CA GLU A 167 63.31 30.12 14.63
C GLU A 167 63.72 28.70 14.24
N ARG A 168 64.51 28.00 15.09
CA ARG A 168 64.84 26.59 14.88
C ARG A 168 63.62 25.68 14.91
N ARG A 169 62.64 25.95 15.77
CA ARG A 169 61.37 25.22 15.80
C ARG A 169 60.58 25.44 14.50
N ARG A 170 60.48 26.69 14.03
CA ARG A 170 59.81 27.04 12.79
C ARG A 170 60.49 26.40 11.58
N GLU A 171 61.83 26.47 11.50
CA GLU A 171 62.61 25.80 10.45
C GLU A 171 62.42 24.27 10.50
N ALA A 172 62.39 23.67 11.69
CA ALA A 172 62.14 22.24 11.85
C ALA A 172 60.69 21.85 11.51
N GLU A 173 59.70 22.69 11.81
CA GLU A 173 58.29 22.50 11.43
C GLU A 173 58.08 22.66 9.92
N GLU A 174 58.73 23.63 9.26
CA GLU A 174 58.72 23.81 7.81
C GLU A 174 59.40 22.61 7.10
N GLN A 175 60.52 22.11 7.64
CA GLN A 175 61.16 20.88 7.16
C GLN A 175 60.29 19.64 7.37
N LEU A 176 59.61 19.52 8.51
CA LEU A 176 58.68 18.43 8.80
C LEU A 176 57.49 18.45 7.84
N ALA A 177 56.95 19.64 7.54
CA ALA A 177 55.89 19.82 6.55
C ALA A 177 56.35 19.39 5.14
N GLY A 178 57.59 19.70 4.76
CA GLY A 178 58.20 19.18 3.53
C GLY A 178 58.26 17.65 3.50
N VAL A 179 58.72 17.01 4.60
CA VAL A 179 58.75 15.53 4.71
C VAL A 179 57.34 14.92 4.66
N PHE A 180 56.32 15.56 5.22
CA PHE A 180 54.93 15.10 5.12
C PHE A 180 54.39 15.18 3.70
N GLN A 181 54.65 16.28 2.98
CA GLN A 181 54.27 16.41 1.58
C GLN A 181 54.97 15.37 0.70
N GLU A 182 56.26 15.12 0.93
CA GLU A 182 57.01 14.07 0.25
C GLU A 182 56.47 12.68 0.57
N LEU A 183 56.17 12.38 1.83
CA LEU A 183 55.56 11.12 2.24
C LEU A 183 54.18 10.91 1.63
N GLU A 184 53.35 11.94 1.59
CA GLU A 184 52.02 11.89 0.98
C GLU A 184 52.12 11.67 -0.54
N ALA A 185 52.97 12.44 -1.22
CA ALA A 185 53.25 12.26 -2.65
C ALA A 185 53.77 10.85 -2.94
N PHE A 186 54.68 10.33 -2.11
CA PHE A 186 55.21 8.98 -2.26
C PHE A 186 54.15 7.89 -1.99
N GLN A 187 53.30 8.07 -0.98
CA GLN A 187 52.17 7.18 -0.71
C GLN A 187 51.15 7.18 -1.86
N GLN A 188 50.84 8.35 -2.42
CA GLN A 188 49.99 8.48 -3.60
C GLN A 188 50.60 7.77 -4.81
N LEU A 189 51.92 7.87 -5.01
CA LEU A 189 52.63 7.18 -6.09
C LEU A 189 52.65 5.66 -5.88
N LEU A 190 52.86 5.17 -4.65
CA LEU A 190 52.75 3.74 -4.33
C LEU A 190 51.31 3.22 -4.52
N ALA A 191 50.30 3.97 -4.08
CA ALA A 191 48.90 3.62 -4.28
C ALA A 191 48.57 3.55 -5.78
N ARG A 192 49.09 4.49 -6.58
CA ARG A 192 48.95 4.49 -8.04
C ARG A 192 49.68 3.31 -8.69
N ARG A 193 50.88 2.96 -8.22
CA ARG A 193 51.62 1.77 -8.69
C ARG A 193 50.83 0.50 -8.41
N ARG A 194 50.38 0.28 -7.18
CA ARG A 194 49.54 -0.87 -6.79
C ARG A 194 48.27 -0.94 -7.63
N THR A 195 47.62 0.19 -7.84
CA THR A 195 46.44 0.29 -8.71
C THR A 195 46.76 -0.13 -10.15
N LEU A 196 47.92 0.26 -10.70
CA LEU A 196 48.33 -0.14 -12.04
C LEU A 196 48.67 -1.64 -12.10
N GLU A 197 49.34 -2.18 -11.08
CA GLU A 197 49.61 -3.62 -10.93
C GLU A 197 48.29 -4.40 -10.89
N ASP A 198 47.31 -3.96 -10.10
CA ASP A 198 45.97 -4.56 -10.05
C ASP A 198 45.23 -4.46 -11.39
N ILE A 199 45.38 -3.36 -12.13
CA ILE A 199 44.80 -3.21 -13.47
C ILE A 199 45.45 -4.18 -14.45
N ILE A 200 46.78 -4.32 -14.42
CA ILE A 200 47.51 -5.26 -15.28
C ILE A 200 47.07 -6.68 -14.96
N ALA A 201 47.06 -7.06 -13.68
CA ALA A 201 46.58 -8.36 -13.22
C ALA A 201 45.13 -8.61 -13.66
N MET A 202 44.24 -7.61 -13.57
CA MET A 202 42.87 -7.72 -14.08
C MET A 202 42.82 -7.94 -15.60
N VAL A 203 43.68 -7.28 -16.38
CA VAL A 203 43.73 -7.47 -17.84
C VAL A 203 44.25 -8.86 -18.19
N GLU A 204 45.34 -9.31 -17.57
CA GLU A 204 45.90 -10.65 -17.77
C GLU A 204 44.88 -11.73 -17.39
N GLN A 205 44.22 -11.55 -16.24
CA GLN A 205 43.15 -12.44 -15.78
C GLN A 205 41.93 -12.39 -16.72
N THR A 206 41.63 -11.25 -17.34
CA THR A 206 40.60 -11.16 -18.38
C THR A 206 40.97 -11.99 -19.59
N ASP A 207 42.22 -11.94 -20.04
CA ASP A 207 42.67 -12.72 -21.19
C ASP A 207 42.69 -14.22 -20.87
N ALA A 208 43.10 -14.62 -19.65
CA ALA A 208 43.01 -16.00 -19.18
C ALA A 208 41.56 -16.51 -19.10
N ALA A 209 40.65 -15.72 -18.51
CA ALA A 209 39.23 -16.04 -18.46
C ALA A 209 38.62 -16.11 -19.87
N ARG A 210 39.00 -15.19 -20.77
CA ARG A 210 38.61 -15.20 -22.18
C ARG A 210 39.03 -16.50 -22.85
N GLU A 211 40.29 -16.89 -22.71
CA GLU A 211 40.81 -18.12 -23.29
C GLU A 211 40.10 -19.35 -22.72
N ALA A 212 39.85 -19.41 -21.42
CA ALA A 212 39.10 -20.50 -20.81
C ALA A 212 37.65 -20.60 -21.32
N VAL A 213 36.94 -19.47 -21.45
CA VAL A 213 35.56 -19.41 -21.94
C VAL A 213 35.48 -19.83 -23.42
N PHE A 214 36.36 -19.30 -24.28
CA PHE A 214 36.34 -19.60 -25.72
C PHE A 214 36.92 -20.97 -26.07
N ALA A 215 37.85 -21.50 -25.27
CA ALA A 215 38.30 -22.89 -25.38
C ALA A 215 37.27 -23.89 -24.81
N PHE A 216 36.16 -23.40 -24.24
CA PHE A 216 35.16 -24.18 -23.54
C PHE A 216 35.75 -25.11 -22.47
N SER A 217 36.78 -24.64 -21.76
CA SER A 217 37.39 -25.38 -20.66
C SER A 217 36.50 -25.25 -19.43
N GLU A 218 35.51 -26.14 -19.31
CA GLU A 218 34.49 -26.07 -18.27
C GLU A 218 35.06 -26.02 -16.85
N THR A 219 36.16 -26.72 -16.58
CA THR A 219 36.81 -26.77 -15.27
C THR A 219 37.61 -25.51 -14.94
N LYS A 220 37.95 -24.70 -15.95
CA LYS A 220 38.77 -23.49 -15.79
C LYS A 220 37.96 -22.20 -15.88
N ALA A 221 36.93 -22.14 -16.72
CA ALA A 221 36.22 -20.90 -17.01
C ALA A 221 35.61 -20.24 -15.76
N ALA A 222 34.85 -20.98 -14.95
CA ALA A 222 34.21 -20.42 -13.75
C ALA A 222 35.23 -19.94 -12.67
N PRO A 223 36.26 -20.73 -12.30
CA PRO A 223 37.31 -20.26 -11.38
C PRO A 223 38.05 -19.01 -11.89
N GLU A 224 38.37 -18.95 -13.18
CA GLU A 224 39.06 -17.78 -13.76
C GLU A 224 38.18 -16.52 -13.76
N MET A 225 36.86 -16.67 -13.92
CA MET A 225 35.91 -15.55 -13.75
C MET A 225 35.78 -15.08 -12.30
N GLN A 226 35.77 -16.00 -11.33
CA GLN A 226 35.73 -15.65 -9.90
C GLN A 226 36.99 -14.88 -9.48
N LYS A 227 38.17 -15.33 -9.93
CA LYS A 227 39.43 -14.59 -9.76
C LYS A 227 39.35 -13.19 -10.37
N LEU A 228 38.80 -13.08 -11.59
CA LEU A 228 38.63 -11.79 -12.26
C LEU A 228 37.69 -10.84 -11.50
N LEU A 229 36.58 -11.34 -10.96
CA LEU A 229 35.69 -10.58 -10.08
C LEU A 229 36.44 -10.08 -8.84
N ALA A 230 37.17 -10.96 -8.15
CA ALA A 230 37.94 -10.61 -6.96
C ALA A 230 39.02 -9.55 -7.22
N LEU A 231 39.58 -9.49 -8.44
CA LEU A 231 40.47 -8.41 -8.85
C LEU A 231 39.69 -7.12 -9.13
N CYS A 232 38.55 -7.20 -9.80
CA CYS A 232 37.73 -6.04 -10.14
C CYS A 232 37.21 -5.30 -8.90
N THR A 233 36.90 -6.00 -7.80
CA THR A 233 36.44 -5.37 -6.55
C THR A 233 37.51 -4.54 -5.85
N LYS A 234 38.80 -4.84 -6.07
CA LYS A 234 39.94 -4.09 -5.52
C LYS A 234 40.25 -2.81 -6.30
N LEU A 235 39.71 -2.68 -7.52
CA LEU A 235 40.02 -1.57 -8.41
C LEU A 235 39.23 -0.28 -8.07
N PRO A 236 39.79 0.90 -8.42
CA PRO A 236 39.04 2.17 -8.34
C PRO A 236 37.79 2.16 -9.22
N PRO A 237 36.76 2.97 -8.93
CA PRO A 237 35.44 2.90 -9.57
C PRO A 237 35.44 2.88 -11.10
N ARG A 238 36.27 3.72 -11.74
CA ARG A 238 36.38 3.78 -13.22
C ARG A 238 36.96 2.49 -13.80
N SER A 239 38.05 1.99 -13.22
CA SER A 239 38.72 0.76 -13.68
C SER A 239 37.87 -0.47 -13.36
N ARG A 240 37.23 -0.50 -12.19
CA ARG A 240 36.23 -1.51 -11.81
C ARG A 240 35.11 -1.57 -12.85
N ALA A 241 34.52 -0.44 -13.23
CA ALA A 241 33.47 -0.42 -14.25
C ALA A 241 33.94 -1.02 -15.60
N ILE A 242 35.19 -0.78 -16.00
CA ILE A 242 35.77 -1.38 -17.21
C ILE A 242 35.95 -2.89 -17.04
N GLY A 243 36.49 -3.35 -15.90
CA GLY A 243 36.64 -4.77 -15.58
C GLY A 243 35.30 -5.50 -15.58
N LEU A 244 34.28 -4.90 -14.97
CA LEU A 244 32.91 -5.43 -14.95
C LEU A 244 32.30 -5.51 -16.36
N LYS A 245 32.50 -4.50 -17.22
CA LYS A 245 32.07 -4.55 -18.62
C LYS A 245 32.73 -5.71 -19.39
N ARG A 246 34.03 -5.92 -19.19
CA ARG A 246 34.77 -7.02 -19.82
C ARG A 246 34.25 -8.38 -19.36
N LEU A 247 33.97 -8.51 -18.07
CA LEU A 247 33.45 -9.75 -17.52
C LEU A 247 32.03 -10.04 -18.00
N ARG A 248 31.14 -9.03 -18.08
CA ARG A 248 29.82 -9.16 -18.73
C ARG A 248 29.92 -9.67 -20.16
N PHE A 249 30.90 -9.18 -20.92
CA PHE A 249 31.17 -9.66 -22.28
C PHE A 249 31.58 -11.14 -22.32
N LEU A 250 32.23 -11.67 -21.27
CA LEU A 250 32.62 -13.08 -21.17
C LEU A 250 31.50 -13.99 -20.64
N LEU A 251 30.60 -13.44 -19.83
CA LEU A 251 29.48 -14.20 -19.24
C LEU A 251 28.47 -14.67 -20.28
N GLU A 252 28.14 -13.85 -21.27
CA GLU A 252 27.16 -14.21 -22.30
C GLU A 252 27.58 -15.42 -23.16
N PRO A 253 28.81 -15.47 -23.73
CA PRO A 253 29.32 -16.67 -24.38
C PRO A 253 29.37 -17.89 -23.45
N LEU A 254 29.78 -17.70 -22.18
CA LEU A 254 29.84 -18.80 -21.22
C LEU A 254 28.44 -19.36 -20.92
N LYS A 255 27.46 -18.50 -20.63
CA LYS A 255 26.04 -18.87 -20.44
C LYS A 255 25.57 -19.67 -21.65
N ARG A 256 25.73 -19.12 -22.85
CA ARG A 256 25.30 -19.77 -24.10
C ARG A 256 25.91 -21.16 -24.28
N ASN A 257 27.22 -21.30 -24.08
CA ASN A 257 27.90 -22.57 -24.29
C ASN A 257 27.49 -23.61 -23.24
N LEU A 258 27.39 -23.22 -21.96
CA LEU A 258 26.93 -24.10 -20.88
C LEU A 258 25.46 -24.51 -21.08
N THR A 259 24.59 -23.58 -21.48
CA THR A 259 23.19 -23.88 -21.82
C THR A 259 23.10 -24.85 -23.00
N GLN A 260 23.89 -24.66 -24.05
CA GLN A 260 23.88 -25.56 -25.20
C GLN A 260 24.34 -26.97 -24.83
N GLU A 261 25.44 -27.09 -24.09
CA GLU A 261 25.92 -28.39 -23.60
C GLU A 261 24.89 -29.05 -22.67
N LEU A 262 24.25 -28.28 -21.77
CA LEU A 262 23.17 -28.79 -20.93
C LEU A 262 22.02 -29.35 -21.78
N LEU A 263 21.55 -28.60 -22.78
CA LEU A 263 20.50 -29.06 -23.69
C LEU A 263 20.89 -30.34 -24.45
N ASP A 264 22.15 -30.47 -24.86
CA ASP A 264 22.64 -31.67 -25.53
C ASP A 264 22.71 -32.88 -24.58
N GLN A 265 23.06 -32.67 -23.30
CA GLN A 265 23.02 -33.72 -22.29
C GLN A 265 21.58 -34.13 -21.91
N LEU A 266 20.65 -33.17 -21.83
CA LEU A 266 19.22 -33.46 -21.63
C LEU A 266 18.64 -34.28 -22.78
N ARG A 267 19.01 -33.98 -24.04
CA ARG A 267 18.63 -34.79 -25.20
C ARG A 267 19.22 -36.20 -25.13
N ARG A 268 20.48 -36.34 -24.72
CA ARG A 268 21.17 -37.65 -24.59
C ARG A 268 20.63 -38.49 -23.45
N SER A 269 20.09 -37.89 -22.39
CA SER A 269 19.47 -38.63 -21.31
C SER A 269 18.22 -39.38 -21.78
N GLY A 270 17.54 -38.88 -22.83
CA GLY A 270 16.29 -39.44 -23.35
C GLY A 270 15.11 -39.32 -22.38
N ARG A 271 15.31 -38.72 -21.20
CA ARG A 271 14.28 -38.54 -20.17
C ARG A 271 13.75 -37.12 -20.08
N TRP A 272 14.43 -36.13 -20.69
CA TRP A 272 14.06 -34.72 -20.58
C TRP A 272 13.88 -34.03 -21.94
N PRO A 273 12.65 -33.65 -22.34
CA PRO A 273 11.37 -33.87 -21.65
C PRO A 273 11.01 -35.36 -21.62
N ARG A 274 10.22 -35.77 -20.61
CA ARG A 274 9.72 -37.14 -20.52
C ARG A 274 8.79 -37.43 -21.70
N GLU A 275 9.22 -38.28 -22.62
CA GLU A 275 8.37 -38.76 -23.72
C GLU A 275 7.73 -40.10 -23.34
N PRO A 276 6.40 -40.25 -23.43
CA PRO A 276 5.73 -41.51 -23.09
C PRO A 276 6.18 -42.68 -23.97
N SER A 277 6.71 -42.40 -25.16
CA SER A 277 7.23 -43.39 -26.11
C SER A 277 8.73 -43.68 -25.98
N ALA A 278 9.48 -42.94 -25.15
CA ALA A 278 10.91 -43.15 -25.01
C ALA A 278 11.20 -44.33 -24.06
N THR A 279 11.24 -45.55 -24.61
CA THR A 279 11.73 -46.75 -23.91
C THR A 279 13.25 -46.92 -24.02
N GLY A 280 13.94 -45.97 -24.67
CA GLY A 280 15.39 -46.00 -24.81
C GLY A 280 16.10 -45.85 -23.47
N GLY A 281 17.02 -46.78 -23.18
CA GLY A 281 17.86 -46.70 -21.98
C GLY A 281 18.65 -45.40 -21.97
N ALA A 282 18.54 -44.62 -20.89
CA ALA A 282 19.30 -43.39 -20.71
C ALA A 282 20.81 -43.67 -20.82
N ALA A 283 21.54 -42.82 -21.55
CA ALA A 283 22.99 -42.93 -21.59
C ALA A 283 23.55 -42.82 -20.15
N PRO A 284 24.33 -43.80 -19.67
CA PRO A 284 24.81 -43.81 -18.29
C PRO A 284 25.64 -42.55 -18.03
N GLY A 285 25.25 -41.78 -17.00
CA GLY A 285 25.93 -40.55 -16.59
C GLY A 285 25.44 -39.25 -17.24
N ALA A 286 24.54 -39.30 -18.23
CA ALA A 286 24.01 -38.07 -18.86
C ALA A 286 23.21 -37.19 -17.88
N THR A 287 22.43 -37.80 -16.98
CA THR A 287 21.66 -37.09 -15.93
C THR A 287 22.58 -36.42 -14.92
N GLN A 288 23.58 -37.15 -14.41
CA GLN A 288 24.60 -36.61 -13.51
C GLN A 288 25.32 -35.42 -14.15
N ARG A 289 25.68 -35.55 -15.43
CA ARG A 289 26.32 -34.49 -16.19
C ARG A 289 25.42 -33.27 -16.38
N ALA A 290 24.13 -33.46 -16.62
CA ALA A 290 23.17 -32.37 -16.70
C ALA A 290 23.08 -31.60 -15.36
N LEU A 291 23.03 -32.31 -14.22
CA LEU A 291 23.06 -31.67 -12.90
C LEU A 291 24.35 -30.88 -12.67
N GLU A 292 25.52 -31.42 -13.01
CA GLU A 292 26.79 -30.69 -12.94
C GLU A 292 26.76 -29.38 -13.74
N LEU A 293 26.18 -29.41 -14.94
CA LEU A 293 26.05 -28.23 -15.80
C LEU A 293 25.05 -27.21 -15.23
N CYS A 294 23.97 -27.65 -14.60
CA CYS A 294 23.06 -26.78 -13.85
C CYS A 294 23.80 -26.02 -12.74
N TRP A 295 24.64 -26.71 -11.98
CA TRP A 295 25.45 -26.07 -10.93
C TRP A 295 26.47 -25.08 -11.49
N LYS A 296 27.17 -25.43 -12.57
CA LYS A 296 28.08 -24.51 -13.26
C LYS A 296 27.37 -23.27 -13.80
N LEU A 297 26.16 -23.43 -14.36
CA LEU A 297 25.32 -22.30 -14.77
C LEU A 297 24.93 -21.44 -13.57
N ARG A 298 24.55 -22.03 -12.44
CA ARG A 298 24.24 -21.28 -11.21
C ARG A 298 25.45 -20.54 -10.68
N GLU A 299 26.64 -21.14 -10.70
CA GLU A 299 27.89 -20.48 -10.31
C GLU A 299 28.22 -19.29 -11.22
N ALA A 300 28.08 -19.47 -12.54
CA ALA A 300 28.26 -18.38 -13.51
C ALA A 300 27.25 -17.25 -13.30
N GLN A 301 25.99 -17.59 -12.96
CA GLN A 301 24.96 -16.62 -12.61
C GLN A 301 25.27 -15.88 -11.31
N ARG A 302 25.68 -16.57 -10.25
CA ARG A 302 26.08 -15.94 -8.97
C ARG A 302 27.26 -14.98 -9.16
N ALA A 303 28.21 -15.34 -10.01
CA ALA A 303 29.23 -14.39 -10.44
C ALA A 303 28.55 -13.17 -11.07
N SER A 304 27.66 -13.38 -12.06
CA SER A 304 26.91 -12.32 -12.75
C SER A 304 26.16 -11.35 -11.83
N GLU A 305 25.47 -11.87 -10.81
CA GLU A 305 24.69 -11.11 -9.83
C GLU A 305 25.58 -10.13 -9.04
N GLY A 306 26.82 -10.54 -8.72
CA GLY A 306 27.83 -9.68 -8.10
C GLY A 306 28.24 -8.46 -8.93
N PHE A 307 27.83 -8.37 -10.20
CA PHE A 307 28.18 -7.28 -11.11
C PHE A 307 27.05 -6.30 -11.42
N GLN A 308 25.82 -6.56 -10.98
CA GLN A 308 24.71 -5.63 -11.24
C GLN A 308 24.82 -4.44 -10.28
N PRO A 309 24.88 -3.18 -10.81
CA PRO A 309 24.91 -2.01 -9.95
C PRO A 309 23.68 -2.03 -9.03
N PRO A 310 23.81 -1.55 -7.78
CA PRO A 310 22.73 -1.59 -6.81
C PRO A 310 21.45 -0.87 -7.29
N ASP A 311 21.58 0.08 -8.21
CA ASP A 311 20.50 1.00 -8.58
C ASP A 311 19.72 0.62 -9.86
N GLU A 312 20.19 -0.35 -10.67
CA GLU A 312 19.47 -0.78 -11.88
C GLU A 312 18.57 -2.00 -11.59
N GLU A 313 17.27 -1.75 -11.46
CA GLU A 313 16.15 -2.71 -11.68
C GLU A 313 16.35 -4.16 -11.18
N ARG A 314 16.91 -4.35 -9.97
CA ARG A 314 17.02 -5.68 -9.35
C ARG A 314 15.67 -6.40 -9.26
N GLY A 315 14.55 -5.68 -9.18
CA GLY A 315 13.24 -6.26 -8.93
C GLY A 315 12.70 -7.20 -10.01
N ALA A 316 13.04 -7.00 -11.29
CA ALA A 316 12.42 -7.77 -12.38
C ALA A 316 13.25 -8.96 -12.87
N ARG A 317 14.59 -8.82 -12.92
CA ARG A 317 15.50 -9.86 -13.44
C ARG A 317 16.11 -10.76 -12.36
N ALA A 318 16.03 -10.40 -11.08
CA ALA A 318 16.65 -11.19 -10.00
C ALA A 318 15.99 -12.56 -9.76
N GLN A 319 14.87 -12.86 -10.42
CA GLN A 319 14.14 -14.12 -10.23
C GLN A 319 14.47 -15.17 -11.31
N GLU A 320 15.05 -14.80 -12.45
CA GLU A 320 15.29 -15.75 -13.54
C GLU A 320 16.59 -16.55 -13.30
N LEU A 321 16.46 -17.81 -12.88
CA LEU A 321 17.59 -18.73 -12.70
C LEU A 321 18.00 -19.33 -14.04
N TRP A 322 19.21 -19.03 -14.51
CA TRP A 322 19.77 -19.54 -15.77
C TRP A 322 19.69 -21.06 -15.94
N PRO A 323 20.01 -21.90 -14.93
CA PRO A 323 19.84 -23.35 -15.06
C PRO A 323 18.36 -23.73 -15.25
N CYS A 324 17.44 -23.07 -14.57
CA CYS A 324 16.00 -23.34 -14.69
C CYS A 324 15.44 -22.89 -16.04
N GLU A 325 15.90 -21.76 -16.58
CA GLU A 325 15.56 -21.34 -17.96
C GLU A 325 15.99 -22.39 -18.98
N ALA A 326 17.21 -22.93 -18.83
CA ALA A 326 17.75 -23.95 -19.71
C ALA A 326 17.00 -25.28 -19.60
N LEU A 327 16.66 -25.71 -18.37
CA LEU A 327 15.83 -26.88 -18.10
C LEU A 327 14.41 -26.72 -18.66
N ALA A 328 13.81 -25.53 -18.51
CA ALA A 328 12.46 -25.21 -18.99
C ALA A 328 12.39 -25.07 -20.51
N ALA A 329 13.47 -24.63 -21.17
CA ALA A 329 13.48 -24.35 -22.62
C ALA A 329 12.89 -25.46 -23.50
N PRO A 330 13.28 -26.75 -23.38
CA PRO A 330 12.68 -27.81 -24.18
C PRO A 330 11.20 -28.07 -23.82
N LEU A 331 10.82 -27.93 -22.53
CA LEU A 331 9.43 -28.09 -22.08
C LEU A 331 8.54 -26.99 -22.67
N LEU A 332 8.99 -25.74 -22.57
CA LEU A 332 8.31 -24.56 -23.08
C LEU A 332 8.24 -24.54 -24.60
N SER A 333 9.26 -25.08 -25.29
CA SER A 333 9.21 -25.22 -26.75
C SER A 333 8.05 -26.13 -27.18
N ARG A 334 7.83 -27.25 -26.48
CA ARG A 334 6.69 -28.15 -26.72
C ARG A 334 5.37 -27.48 -26.36
N PHE A 335 5.29 -26.85 -25.20
CA PHE A 335 4.11 -26.09 -24.79
C PHE A 335 3.71 -25.05 -25.84
N ARG A 336 4.65 -24.22 -26.30
CA ARG A 336 4.39 -23.20 -27.32
C ARG A 336 3.94 -23.80 -28.64
N HIS A 337 4.53 -24.92 -29.05
CA HIS A 337 4.10 -25.63 -30.24
C HIS A 337 2.63 -26.06 -30.15
N HIS A 338 2.20 -26.59 -28.99
CA HIS A 338 0.83 -27.06 -28.79
C HIS A 338 -0.18 -25.94 -28.50
N PHE A 339 0.17 -24.94 -27.70
CA PHE A 339 -0.81 -24.00 -27.12
C PHE A 339 -0.64 -22.53 -27.54
N CYS A 340 0.44 -22.18 -28.25
CA CYS A 340 0.68 -20.80 -28.71
C CYS A 340 0.66 -20.66 -30.24
N ARG A 341 0.80 -21.76 -30.99
CA ARG A 341 0.73 -21.73 -32.46
C ARG A 341 -0.71 -21.75 -32.93
N PRO A 342 -1.16 -20.78 -33.75
CA PRO A 342 -2.53 -20.77 -34.28
C PRO A 342 -2.88 -22.03 -35.08
N GLU A 343 -1.90 -22.70 -35.67
CA GLU A 343 -2.10 -23.91 -36.48
C GLU A 343 -2.33 -25.17 -35.63
N SER A 344 -2.06 -25.12 -34.32
CA SER A 344 -2.22 -26.27 -33.44
C SER A 344 -3.68 -26.45 -33.04
N GLU A 345 -4.21 -27.66 -33.19
CA GLU A 345 -5.57 -28.02 -32.75
C GLU A 345 -5.78 -27.85 -31.23
N LEU A 346 -4.68 -27.83 -30.47
CA LEU A 346 -4.68 -27.63 -29.01
C LEU A 346 -4.60 -26.14 -28.62
N CYS A 347 -4.32 -25.23 -29.56
CA CYS A 347 -4.30 -23.79 -29.33
C CYS A 347 -5.74 -23.25 -29.32
N ARG A 348 -6.51 -23.70 -28.33
CA ARG A 348 -7.91 -23.37 -28.15
C ARG A 348 -8.07 -22.22 -27.18
N MET A 349 -8.75 -21.17 -27.61
CA MET A 349 -9.15 -20.07 -26.73
C MET A 349 -10.22 -20.54 -25.74
N ASP A 350 -11.16 -21.37 -26.19
CA ASP A 350 -12.32 -21.85 -25.45
C ASP A 350 -12.02 -22.91 -24.38
N LYS A 351 -10.79 -23.42 -24.33
CA LYS A 351 -10.34 -24.45 -23.38
C LYS A 351 -9.02 -24.04 -22.69
N PRO A 352 -9.00 -22.91 -21.95
CA PRO A 352 -7.81 -22.44 -21.26
C PRO A 352 -7.28 -23.47 -20.25
N GLU A 353 -8.17 -24.29 -19.67
CA GLU A 353 -7.81 -25.33 -18.70
C GLU A 353 -6.79 -26.34 -19.22
N TRP A 354 -6.77 -26.63 -20.53
CA TRP A 354 -5.83 -27.58 -21.10
C TRP A 354 -4.39 -27.07 -21.04
N ALA A 355 -4.19 -25.77 -21.31
CA ALA A 355 -2.87 -25.18 -21.25
C ALA A 355 -2.35 -25.10 -19.81
N PHE A 356 -3.19 -24.66 -18.87
CA PHE A 356 -2.82 -24.58 -17.46
C PHE A 356 -2.56 -25.95 -16.85
N ARG A 357 -3.45 -26.92 -17.10
CA ARG A 357 -3.27 -28.30 -16.64
C ARG A 357 -1.99 -28.90 -17.19
N TYR A 358 -1.71 -28.71 -18.48
CA TYR A 358 -0.47 -29.21 -19.09
C TYR A 358 0.78 -28.59 -18.45
N LEU A 359 0.78 -27.29 -18.14
CA LEU A 359 1.91 -26.67 -17.42
C LEU A 359 2.05 -27.20 -15.99
N THR A 360 0.95 -27.44 -15.28
CA THR A 360 0.98 -28.06 -13.95
C THR A 360 1.51 -29.49 -13.99
N GLU A 361 1.06 -30.30 -14.95
CA GLU A 361 1.54 -31.68 -15.15
C GLU A 361 3.04 -31.66 -15.51
N LEU A 362 3.46 -30.77 -16.42
CA LEU A 362 4.88 -30.58 -16.72
C LEU A 362 5.68 -30.21 -15.48
N ALA A 363 5.18 -29.28 -14.65
CA ALA A 363 5.85 -28.89 -13.41
C ALA A 363 6.00 -30.09 -12.48
N ALA A 364 4.90 -30.78 -12.15
CA ALA A 364 4.88 -31.92 -11.23
C ALA A 364 5.78 -33.07 -11.68
N ASP A 365 5.67 -33.49 -12.94
CA ASP A 365 6.43 -34.61 -13.49
C ASP A 365 7.94 -34.33 -13.46
N HIS A 366 8.33 -33.11 -13.83
CA HIS A 366 9.73 -32.74 -13.99
C HIS A 366 10.37 -32.29 -12.67
N THR A 367 9.61 -31.80 -11.70
CA THR A 367 10.13 -31.62 -10.33
C THR A 367 10.38 -32.97 -9.66
N ALA A 368 9.48 -33.95 -9.83
CA ALA A 368 9.67 -35.30 -9.31
C ALA A 368 10.88 -35.99 -9.98
N GLU A 369 11.08 -35.77 -11.28
CA GLU A 369 12.24 -36.28 -11.99
C GLU A 369 13.56 -35.62 -11.51
N LEU A 370 13.57 -34.29 -11.29
CA LEU A 370 14.74 -33.62 -10.71
C LEU A 370 15.05 -34.13 -9.30
N GLU A 371 14.03 -34.39 -8.50
CA GLU A 371 14.17 -35.01 -7.18
C GLU A 371 14.81 -36.40 -7.28
N GLU A 372 14.37 -37.24 -8.24
CA GLU A 372 14.99 -38.53 -8.54
C GLU A 372 16.47 -38.39 -8.95
N TRP A 373 16.79 -37.43 -9.82
CA TRP A 373 18.17 -37.22 -10.28
C TRP A 373 19.11 -36.79 -9.16
N MET A 374 18.62 -35.99 -8.21
CA MET A 374 19.43 -35.48 -7.11
C MET A 374 19.69 -36.53 -6.02
N GLY A 375 18.83 -37.54 -5.91
CA GLY A 375 18.92 -38.57 -4.86
C GLY A 375 18.77 -38.00 -3.45
N GLN A 376 18.94 -38.86 -2.43
CA GLN A 376 18.97 -38.44 -1.03
C GLN A 376 20.35 -38.64 -0.39
N PRO A 377 20.88 -37.65 0.36
CA PRO A 377 20.31 -36.33 0.64
C PRO A 377 20.48 -35.33 -0.52
N MET A 378 19.47 -34.47 -0.72
CA MET A 378 19.47 -33.44 -1.77
C MET A 378 20.64 -32.45 -1.55
N PRO A 379 21.46 -32.14 -2.57
CA PRO A 379 22.52 -31.17 -2.44
C PRO A 379 21.94 -29.78 -2.13
N ALA A 380 22.70 -28.97 -1.39
CA ALA A 380 22.29 -27.61 -1.03
C ALA A 380 21.99 -26.79 -2.31
N GLY A 381 20.72 -26.40 -2.47
CA GLY A 381 20.20 -25.68 -3.65
C GLY A 381 19.30 -26.51 -4.56
N GLY A 382 19.07 -27.80 -4.31
CA GLY A 382 18.17 -28.62 -5.14
C GLY A 382 16.73 -28.09 -5.17
N GLU A 383 16.23 -27.63 -4.02
CA GLU A 383 14.95 -26.92 -3.89
C GLU A 383 14.89 -25.66 -4.76
N GLU A 384 16.01 -24.95 -4.90
CA GLU A 384 16.12 -23.74 -5.72
C GLU A 384 15.89 -24.06 -7.22
N LEU A 385 16.41 -25.20 -7.70
CA LEU A 385 16.22 -25.64 -9.08
C LEU A 385 14.77 -26.01 -9.37
N MET A 386 14.11 -26.75 -8.48
CA MET A 386 12.70 -27.13 -8.61
C MET A 386 11.79 -25.89 -8.57
N ALA A 387 11.97 -25.01 -7.58
CA ALA A 387 11.22 -23.77 -7.48
C ALA A 387 11.44 -22.86 -8.70
N GLY A 388 12.69 -22.75 -9.19
CA GLY A 388 13.01 -21.97 -10.38
C GLY A 388 12.46 -22.54 -11.68
N LEU A 389 12.35 -23.87 -11.80
CA LEU A 389 11.69 -24.52 -12.93
C LEU A 389 10.21 -24.16 -12.94
N CYS A 390 9.52 -24.33 -11.81
CA CYS A 390 8.12 -23.94 -11.63
C CYS A 390 7.91 -22.46 -11.96
N LEU A 391 8.77 -21.57 -11.45
CA LEU A 391 8.75 -20.15 -11.77
C LEU A 391 8.82 -19.88 -13.28
N SER A 392 9.70 -20.58 -13.99
CA SER A 392 9.86 -20.43 -15.45
C SER A 392 8.59 -20.86 -16.21
N LEU A 393 7.93 -21.94 -15.77
CA LEU A 393 6.66 -22.41 -16.33
C LEU A 393 5.52 -21.42 -16.04
N ALA A 394 5.45 -20.87 -14.81
CA ALA A 394 4.47 -19.85 -14.43
C ALA A 394 4.62 -18.55 -15.26
N CYS A 395 5.86 -18.14 -15.54
CA CYS A 395 6.12 -17.02 -16.44
C CYS A 395 5.59 -17.25 -17.86
N GLU A 396 5.58 -18.49 -18.34
CA GLU A 396 4.99 -18.82 -19.63
C GLU A 396 3.46 -18.79 -19.59
N ALA A 397 2.83 -19.28 -18.52
CA ALA A 397 1.39 -19.14 -18.31
C ALA A 397 0.95 -17.67 -18.36
N LYS A 398 1.70 -16.79 -17.68
CA LYS A 398 1.49 -15.34 -17.75
C LYS A 398 1.58 -14.81 -19.18
N ARG A 399 2.59 -15.22 -19.96
CA ARG A 399 2.73 -14.80 -21.37
C ARG A 399 1.55 -15.27 -22.22
N LEU A 400 1.06 -16.50 -22.00
CA LEU A 400 -0.12 -17.03 -22.67
C LEU A 400 -1.35 -16.18 -22.35
N VAL A 401 -1.61 -15.89 -21.07
CA VAL A 401 -2.73 -15.03 -20.65
C VAL A 401 -2.60 -13.65 -21.26
N ARG A 402 -1.39 -13.06 -21.24
CA ARG A 402 -1.13 -11.75 -21.84
C ARG A 402 -1.47 -11.69 -23.31
N ALA A 403 -1.08 -12.70 -24.08
CA ALA A 403 -1.36 -12.77 -25.51
C ALA A 403 -2.87 -12.92 -25.82
N ARG A 404 -3.65 -13.47 -24.88
CA ARG A 404 -5.05 -13.83 -25.07
C ARG A 404 -6.04 -12.84 -24.47
N LEU A 405 -5.66 -12.14 -23.39
CA LEU A 405 -6.57 -11.29 -22.61
C LEU A 405 -7.17 -10.16 -23.44
N GLY A 406 -6.38 -9.58 -24.35
CA GLY A 406 -6.85 -8.52 -25.25
C GLY A 406 -8.02 -8.94 -26.15
N ALA A 407 -8.12 -10.22 -26.50
CA ALA A 407 -9.24 -10.78 -27.29
C ALA A 407 -10.45 -11.20 -26.43
N MET A 408 -10.27 -11.33 -25.11
CA MET A 408 -11.32 -11.76 -24.17
C MET A 408 -11.99 -10.60 -23.42
N LYS A 409 -11.51 -9.36 -23.62
CA LYS A 409 -12.02 -8.18 -22.91
C LYS A 409 -13.44 -7.77 -23.32
N ASP A 410 -13.89 -8.19 -24.50
CA ASP A 410 -15.20 -7.82 -25.03
C ASP A 410 -16.32 -8.53 -24.25
N ALA A 411 -17.47 -7.86 -24.10
CA ALA A 411 -18.58 -8.38 -23.29
C ALA A 411 -19.06 -9.77 -23.72
N ASP A 412 -19.05 -10.07 -25.03
CA ASP A 412 -19.43 -11.37 -25.58
C ASP A 412 -18.48 -12.50 -25.16
N SER A 413 -17.23 -12.17 -24.82
CA SER A 413 -16.21 -13.11 -24.35
C SER A 413 -16.14 -13.22 -22.83
N LYS A 414 -17.01 -12.54 -22.07
CA LYS A 414 -17.03 -12.54 -20.61
C LYS A 414 -17.08 -13.96 -19.99
N PRO A 415 -17.90 -14.91 -20.46
CA PRO A 415 -17.90 -16.27 -19.92
C PRO A 415 -16.54 -16.96 -20.07
N LEU A 416 -15.88 -16.75 -21.21
CA LEU A 416 -14.56 -17.31 -21.49
C LEU A 416 -13.47 -16.67 -20.62
N LEU A 417 -13.55 -15.36 -20.43
CA LEU A 417 -12.66 -14.64 -19.53
C LEU A 417 -12.78 -15.18 -18.10
N LEU A 418 -14.00 -15.31 -17.57
CA LEU A 418 -14.25 -15.85 -16.23
C LEU A 418 -13.74 -17.29 -16.09
N GLN A 419 -13.95 -18.14 -17.10
CA GLN A 419 -13.40 -19.50 -17.14
C GLN A 419 -11.87 -19.49 -17.12
N THR A 420 -11.23 -18.63 -17.91
CA THR A 420 -9.77 -18.49 -17.94
C THR A 420 -9.23 -18.05 -16.57
N LEU A 421 -9.85 -17.04 -15.95
CA LEU A 421 -9.47 -16.54 -14.63
C LEU A 421 -9.65 -17.61 -13.55
N HIS A 422 -10.73 -18.38 -13.59
CA HIS A 422 -10.94 -19.51 -12.68
C HIS A 422 -9.80 -20.54 -12.77
N HIS A 423 -9.42 -20.94 -13.98
CA HIS A 423 -8.32 -21.89 -14.15
C HIS A 423 -6.95 -21.30 -13.85
N LEU A 424 -6.76 -19.99 -14.06
CA LEU A 424 -5.55 -19.29 -13.63
C LEU A 424 -5.40 -19.30 -12.09
N VAL A 425 -6.50 -19.14 -11.35
CA VAL A 425 -6.53 -19.24 -9.88
C VAL A 425 -6.20 -20.65 -9.40
N GLN A 426 -6.75 -21.68 -10.05
CA GLN A 426 -6.39 -23.08 -9.76
C GLN A 426 -4.90 -23.35 -10.06
N PHE A 427 -4.41 -22.84 -11.19
CA PHE A 427 -3.01 -22.91 -11.57
C PHE A 427 -2.11 -22.23 -10.54
N HIS A 428 -2.47 -21.04 -10.06
CA HIS A 428 -1.77 -20.35 -8.98
C HIS A 428 -1.61 -21.24 -7.74
N GLY A 429 -2.69 -21.88 -7.28
CA GLY A 429 -2.65 -22.80 -6.14
C GLY A 429 -1.71 -24.01 -6.36
N SER A 430 -1.72 -24.59 -7.57
CA SER A 430 -0.81 -25.70 -7.92
C SER A 430 0.66 -25.25 -8.00
N MET A 431 0.92 -24.06 -8.56
CA MET A 431 2.29 -23.53 -8.62
C MET A 431 2.83 -23.16 -7.24
N ALA A 432 1.96 -22.70 -6.33
CA ALA A 432 2.33 -22.42 -4.96
C ALA A 432 2.76 -23.71 -4.21
N SER A 433 2.07 -24.83 -4.43
CA SER A 433 2.43 -26.11 -3.80
C SER A 433 3.68 -26.75 -4.39
N LEU A 434 3.90 -26.64 -5.70
CA LEU A 434 5.04 -27.25 -6.40
C LEU A 434 6.33 -26.40 -6.34
N GLY A 435 6.21 -25.07 -6.48
CA GLY A 435 7.35 -24.16 -6.64
C GLY A 435 7.42 -23.03 -5.61
N GLY A 436 6.53 -23.03 -4.63
CA GLY A 436 6.41 -21.97 -3.63
C GLY A 436 5.73 -20.69 -4.13
N GLN A 437 5.57 -19.72 -3.24
CA GLN A 437 4.83 -18.48 -3.50
C GLN A 437 5.43 -17.62 -4.63
N ALA A 438 6.75 -17.69 -4.86
CA ALA A 438 7.40 -16.94 -5.93
C ALA A 438 6.91 -17.39 -7.32
N ALA A 439 6.74 -18.71 -7.54
CA ALA A 439 6.22 -19.24 -8.80
C ALA A 439 4.76 -18.83 -9.01
N ALA A 440 3.95 -18.91 -7.96
CA ALA A 440 2.54 -18.50 -8.00
C ALA A 440 2.39 -17.00 -8.31
N ALA A 441 3.14 -16.13 -7.61
CA ALA A 441 3.14 -14.69 -7.84
C ALA A 441 3.61 -14.32 -9.26
N ALA A 442 4.55 -15.07 -9.84
CA ALA A 442 5.02 -14.81 -11.20
C ALA A 442 3.94 -15.03 -12.27
N ALA A 443 2.97 -15.92 -12.04
CA ALA A 443 1.81 -16.10 -12.90
C ALA A 443 0.86 -14.89 -12.82
N MET A 444 0.75 -14.27 -11.65
CA MET A 444 -0.17 -13.15 -11.36
C MET A 444 0.45 -11.76 -11.56
N LYS A 445 1.75 -11.69 -11.84
CA LYS A 445 2.52 -10.43 -11.92
C LYS A 445 1.90 -9.34 -12.79
N ASP A 446 1.32 -9.68 -13.94
CA ASP A 446 0.70 -8.67 -14.82
C ASP A 446 -0.58 -8.07 -14.21
N PHE A 447 -1.32 -8.85 -13.41
CA PHE A 447 -2.47 -8.37 -12.65
C PHE A 447 -2.02 -7.55 -11.44
N ASP A 448 -0.96 -7.98 -10.75
CA ASP A 448 -0.38 -7.24 -9.61
C ASP A 448 0.14 -5.85 -9.99
N GLU A 449 0.78 -5.76 -11.16
CA GLU A 449 1.29 -4.49 -11.72
C GLU A 449 0.20 -3.69 -12.43
N ASN A 450 -1.02 -4.24 -12.53
CA ASN A 450 -2.09 -3.78 -13.41
C ASN A 450 -1.55 -3.32 -14.78
N ARG A 451 -0.74 -4.19 -15.40
CA ARG A 451 -0.08 -3.88 -16.67
C ARG A 451 -1.13 -3.43 -17.69
N MET A 452 -0.82 -2.41 -18.48
CA MET A 452 -1.74 -1.93 -19.50
C MET A 452 -1.91 -2.97 -20.61
N LEU A 453 -3.15 -3.17 -21.05
CA LEU A 453 -3.40 -3.96 -22.26
C LEU A 453 -2.84 -3.19 -23.45
N GLU A 454 -1.85 -3.78 -24.12
CA GLU A 454 -1.29 -3.24 -25.35
C GLU A 454 -2.43 -3.17 -26.37
N GLY A 455 -2.92 -1.95 -26.64
CA GLY A 455 -3.96 -1.72 -27.63
C GLY A 455 -3.44 -2.23 -28.96
N GLY A 456 -4.06 -3.29 -29.49
CA GLY A 456 -3.65 -4.04 -30.69
C GLY A 456 -3.67 -3.26 -32.01
N SER A 457 -3.18 -2.03 -31.99
CA SER A 457 -2.87 -1.21 -33.17
C SER A 457 -1.63 -1.70 -33.90
N GLU A 458 -0.83 -2.60 -33.29
CA GLU A 458 0.13 -3.41 -34.05
C GLU A 458 -0.66 -4.49 -34.81
N GLU A 459 -1.20 -4.10 -35.98
CA GLU A 459 -1.56 -5.07 -37.00
C GLU A 459 -0.39 -6.06 -37.14
N PRO A 460 -0.61 -7.38 -36.97
CA PRO A 460 0.47 -8.34 -37.08
C PRO A 460 1.10 -8.16 -38.46
N ASN A 461 2.39 -7.80 -38.49
CA ASN A 461 3.23 -7.72 -39.69
C ASN A 461 3.46 -9.12 -40.32
N GLY A 462 2.42 -9.96 -40.37
CA GLY A 462 2.37 -11.09 -41.27
C GLY A 462 2.29 -10.57 -42.71
N PRO A 463 2.94 -11.23 -43.68
CA PRO A 463 2.83 -10.87 -45.09
C PRO A 463 1.38 -11.10 -45.55
N VAL A 464 0.56 -10.05 -45.47
CA VAL A 464 -0.80 -10.07 -46.02
C VAL A 464 -0.66 -10.12 -47.54
N SER A 465 -1.08 -11.24 -48.11
CA SER A 465 -1.16 -11.43 -49.55
C SER A 465 -2.03 -10.31 -50.16
N PRO A 466 -1.53 -9.52 -51.13
CA PRO A 466 -2.11 -8.24 -51.52
C PRO A 466 -3.40 -8.31 -52.38
N GLU A 467 -4.05 -9.46 -52.50
CA GLU A 467 -5.16 -9.64 -53.43
C GLU A 467 -6.44 -10.11 -52.70
N ARG A 468 -7.34 -9.15 -52.38
CA ARG A 468 -8.84 -9.25 -52.40
C ARG A 468 -9.65 -8.46 -51.35
N GLY A 469 -9.07 -7.58 -50.52
CA GLY A 469 -9.82 -6.91 -49.42
C GLY A 469 -10.09 -5.40 -49.51
N GLY A 470 -10.00 -4.76 -50.69
CA GLY A 470 -9.68 -3.32 -50.81
C GLY A 470 -10.75 -2.25 -50.49
N LEU A 471 -12.03 -2.57 -50.26
CA LEU A 471 -13.08 -1.54 -50.13
C LEU A 471 -13.91 -1.65 -48.85
N ALA A 472 -14.25 -2.86 -48.40
CA ALA A 472 -14.96 -3.08 -47.14
C ALA A 472 -14.13 -2.67 -45.91
N LEU A 473 -12.82 -2.96 -45.92
CA LEU A 473 -11.92 -2.58 -44.83
C LEU A 473 -11.70 -1.05 -44.75
N ARG A 474 -11.77 -0.36 -45.89
CA ARG A 474 -11.62 1.10 -45.97
C ARG A 474 -12.88 1.83 -45.48
N LEU A 475 -14.06 1.29 -45.77
CA LEU A 475 -15.33 1.84 -45.26
C LEU A 475 -15.50 1.59 -43.75
N ALA A 476 -15.04 0.44 -43.22
CA ALA A 476 -15.02 0.19 -41.78
C ALA A 476 -14.06 1.14 -41.02
N ARG A 477 -12.93 1.53 -41.63
CA ARG A 477 -12.00 2.52 -41.06
C ARG A 477 -12.60 3.93 -41.03
N LEU A 478 -13.35 4.33 -42.06
CA LEU A 478 -14.04 5.64 -42.09
C LEU A 478 -15.23 5.69 -41.11
N ALA A 479 -15.96 4.58 -40.92
CA ALA A 479 -17.03 4.50 -39.94
C ALA A 479 -16.51 4.55 -38.49
N ARG A 480 -15.33 4.00 -38.19
CA ARG A 480 -14.67 4.13 -36.88
C ARG A 480 -14.17 5.55 -36.61
N ALA A 481 -13.57 6.20 -37.60
CA ALA A 481 -13.08 7.58 -37.47
C ALA A 481 -14.20 8.59 -37.17
N SER A 482 -15.45 8.30 -37.57
CA SER A 482 -16.61 9.16 -37.27
C SER A 482 -17.24 8.91 -35.89
N ALA A 483 -16.91 7.80 -35.21
CA ALA A 483 -17.38 7.49 -33.86
C ALA A 483 -16.39 7.93 -32.77
N GLU A 484 -15.18 8.34 -33.15
CA GLU A 484 -14.10 8.76 -32.24
C GLU A 484 -14.26 10.22 -31.75
N GLU A 485 -15.14 11.04 -32.33
CA GLU A 485 -15.37 12.43 -31.88
C GLU A 485 -16.21 12.57 -30.60
N GLU A 486 -16.95 11.53 -30.17
CA GLU A 486 -17.64 11.47 -28.86
C GLU A 486 -16.98 10.51 -27.86
N ALA A 487 -15.84 9.92 -28.23
CA ALA A 487 -15.11 9.01 -27.36
C ALA A 487 -14.46 9.81 -26.22
N LYS A 488 -15.18 9.97 -25.10
CA LYS A 488 -14.59 10.22 -23.78
C LYS A 488 -13.33 9.38 -23.70
N GLU A 489 -12.18 10.02 -23.45
CA GLU A 489 -10.87 9.36 -23.33
C GLU A 489 -11.05 8.08 -22.51
N ILE A 490 -11.14 6.93 -23.21
CA ILE A 490 -11.36 5.66 -22.55
C ILE A 490 -10.02 5.38 -21.90
N GLU A 491 -9.96 5.56 -20.57
CA GLU A 491 -8.75 5.29 -19.82
C GLU A 491 -8.24 3.89 -20.21
N PRO A 492 -6.96 3.77 -20.59
CA PRO A 492 -6.44 2.49 -21.03
C PRO A 492 -6.62 1.45 -19.91
N LEU A 493 -7.33 0.36 -20.23
CA LEU A 493 -7.65 -0.68 -19.26
C LEU A 493 -6.42 -1.54 -18.97
N GLY A 494 -6.12 -1.73 -17.70
CA GLY A 494 -5.12 -2.69 -17.24
C GLY A 494 -5.68 -4.10 -17.08
N PHE A 495 -4.79 -5.08 -16.85
CA PHE A 495 -5.14 -6.49 -16.65
C PHE A 495 -6.08 -6.70 -15.47
N LEU A 496 -5.80 -6.04 -14.35
CA LEU A 496 -6.61 -6.13 -13.14
C LEU A 496 -7.98 -5.47 -13.34
N ASP A 497 -8.03 -4.38 -14.11
CA ASP A 497 -9.29 -3.69 -14.40
C ASP A 497 -10.24 -4.58 -15.19
N VAL A 498 -9.73 -5.30 -16.20
CA VAL A 498 -10.53 -6.26 -16.98
C VAL A 498 -11.01 -7.42 -16.12
N TRP A 499 -10.16 -7.95 -15.24
CA TRP A 499 -10.57 -8.98 -14.28
C TRP A 499 -11.65 -8.46 -13.33
N ALA A 500 -11.38 -7.35 -12.65
CA ALA A 500 -12.31 -6.77 -11.68
C ALA A 500 -13.66 -6.42 -12.33
N ALA A 501 -13.67 -5.89 -13.54
CA ALA A 501 -14.91 -5.60 -14.28
C ALA A 501 -15.70 -6.89 -14.59
N ALA A 502 -15.03 -7.95 -15.03
CA ALA A 502 -15.68 -9.23 -15.31
C ALA A 502 -16.29 -9.86 -14.04
N ASP A 503 -15.52 -9.84 -12.94
CA ASP A 503 -15.95 -10.38 -11.65
C ASP A 503 -17.05 -9.56 -11.00
N PHE A 504 -16.95 -8.22 -11.02
CA PHE A 504 -18.04 -7.35 -10.59
C PHE A 504 -19.30 -7.61 -11.41
N GLY A 505 -19.18 -7.71 -12.72
CA GLY A 505 -20.31 -8.02 -13.58
C GLY A 505 -20.92 -9.39 -13.26
N PHE A 506 -20.14 -10.38 -12.83
CA PHE A 506 -20.67 -11.66 -12.35
C PHE A 506 -21.39 -11.52 -11.00
N VAL A 507 -20.80 -10.78 -10.06
CA VAL A 507 -21.40 -10.50 -8.75
C VAL A 507 -22.73 -9.75 -8.92
N ASP A 508 -22.77 -8.70 -9.74
CA ASP A 508 -23.98 -7.92 -9.99
C ASP A 508 -25.08 -8.73 -10.68
N GLU A 509 -24.74 -9.59 -11.66
CA GLU A 509 -25.70 -10.51 -12.27
C GLU A 509 -26.28 -11.49 -11.24
N LYS A 510 -25.45 -12.05 -10.35
CA LYS A 510 -25.90 -12.98 -9.31
C LYS A 510 -26.73 -12.29 -8.24
N LEU A 511 -26.33 -11.10 -7.81
CA LEU A 511 -27.13 -10.28 -6.90
C LEU A 511 -28.46 -9.92 -7.56
N SER A 512 -28.46 -9.39 -8.79
CA SER A 512 -29.70 -9.02 -9.48
C SER A 512 -30.64 -10.21 -9.70
N ALA A 513 -30.12 -11.38 -10.06
CA ALA A 513 -30.91 -12.61 -10.17
C ALA A 513 -31.45 -13.09 -8.79
N GLY A 514 -30.64 -12.97 -7.74
CA GLY A 514 -31.07 -13.27 -6.37
C GLY A 514 -32.18 -12.32 -5.90
N LEU A 515 -31.98 -11.02 -6.12
CA LEU A 515 -32.91 -9.95 -5.78
C LEU A 515 -34.23 -10.03 -6.56
N ALA A 516 -34.27 -10.72 -7.69
CA ALA A 516 -35.51 -11.04 -8.41
C ALA A 516 -36.33 -12.16 -7.75
N GLY A 517 -35.81 -12.85 -6.72
CA GLY A 517 -36.58 -13.88 -6.03
C GLY A 517 -35.89 -14.51 -4.82
N ALA A 518 -34.91 -15.40 -5.05
CA ALA A 518 -34.39 -16.30 -4.01
C ALA A 518 -33.72 -15.57 -2.83
N ALA A 519 -33.11 -14.41 -3.06
CA ALA A 519 -32.44 -13.64 -2.01
C ALA A 519 -33.43 -13.09 -0.97
N TRP A 520 -34.69 -12.88 -1.35
CA TRP A 520 -35.76 -12.42 -0.45
C TRP A 520 -36.51 -13.56 0.23
N ARG A 521 -36.05 -14.80 0.10
CA ARG A 521 -36.63 -15.90 0.88
C ARG A 521 -36.16 -15.78 2.33
N PRO A 522 -37.08 -15.81 3.31
CA PRO A 522 -36.72 -15.84 4.71
C PRO A 522 -35.87 -17.08 5.02
N ARG A 523 -34.86 -16.88 5.85
CA ARG A 523 -33.96 -17.91 6.35
C ARG A 523 -33.87 -17.76 7.88
N PRO A 524 -34.08 -18.85 8.65
CA PRO A 524 -33.87 -18.80 10.09
C PRO A 524 -32.38 -18.63 10.41
N LEU A 525 -32.07 -17.72 11.33
CA LEU A 525 -30.68 -17.45 11.75
C LEU A 525 -30.10 -18.55 12.64
N PHE A 526 -30.96 -19.27 13.37
CA PHE A 526 -30.57 -20.38 14.22
C PHE A 526 -31.19 -21.68 13.70
N GLN A 527 -30.41 -22.77 13.65
CA GLN A 527 -30.88 -24.10 13.20
C GLN A 527 -31.79 -24.81 14.24
N GLY A 528 -32.49 -24.05 15.08
CA GLY A 528 -33.46 -24.57 16.05
C GLY A 528 -34.87 -24.59 15.47
N THR A 529 -35.71 -25.53 15.91
CA THR A 529 -37.12 -25.70 15.49
C THR A 529 -38.07 -24.59 15.99
N GLY A 530 -37.54 -23.44 16.41
CA GLY A 530 -38.32 -22.35 16.99
C GLY A 530 -38.58 -21.20 16.01
N ALA A 531 -39.62 -20.41 16.31
CA ALA A 531 -39.91 -19.11 15.70
C ALA A 531 -38.87 -18.06 16.15
N GLY A 532 -37.60 -18.28 15.76
CA GLY A 532 -36.50 -17.37 16.04
C GLY A 532 -36.39 -16.25 15.01
N PRO A 533 -35.39 -15.37 15.16
CA PRO A 533 -35.12 -14.30 14.21
C PRO A 533 -34.80 -14.88 12.82
N GLU A 534 -35.42 -14.27 11.82
CA GLU A 534 -35.23 -14.59 10.41
C GLU A 534 -34.53 -13.41 9.69
N ALA A 535 -33.67 -13.74 8.73
CA ALA A 535 -33.12 -12.76 7.79
C ALA A 535 -33.38 -13.21 6.36
N PHE A 536 -33.21 -12.31 5.40
CA PHE A 536 -33.25 -12.67 3.99
C PHE A 536 -31.98 -13.40 3.57
N GLY A 537 -32.12 -14.35 2.64
CA GLY A 537 -31.00 -15.05 2.01
C GLY A 537 -29.99 -14.15 1.30
N LEU A 538 -30.28 -12.85 1.12
CA LEU A 538 -29.37 -11.84 0.57
C LEU A 538 -28.02 -11.79 1.30
N ALA A 539 -28.00 -11.82 2.64
CA ALA A 539 -26.75 -11.76 3.40
C ALA A 539 -25.87 -13.00 3.13
N THR A 540 -26.49 -14.17 2.99
CA THR A 540 -25.79 -15.42 2.63
C THR A 540 -25.28 -15.39 1.21
N LEU A 541 -26.11 -14.94 0.25
CA LEU A 541 -25.70 -14.79 -1.14
C LEU A 541 -24.51 -13.84 -1.25
N LEU A 542 -24.53 -12.73 -0.52
CA LEU A 542 -23.43 -11.78 -0.49
C LEU A 542 -22.16 -12.43 0.09
N ALA A 543 -22.27 -13.13 1.22
CA ALA A 543 -21.15 -13.85 1.83
C ALA A 543 -20.53 -14.86 0.87
N ASP A 544 -21.33 -15.73 0.23
CA ASP A 544 -20.86 -16.72 -0.74
C ASP A 544 -20.14 -16.08 -1.93
N LEU A 545 -20.66 -14.95 -2.43
CA LEU A 545 -20.04 -14.22 -3.54
C LEU A 545 -18.72 -13.56 -3.10
N PHE A 546 -18.68 -12.99 -1.91
CA PHE A 546 -17.52 -12.26 -1.37
C PHE A 546 -16.40 -13.21 -0.97
N GLU A 547 -16.69 -14.38 -0.39
CA GLU A 547 -15.70 -15.42 -0.10
C GLU A 547 -15.02 -15.89 -1.38
N ARG A 548 -15.79 -16.21 -2.43
CA ARG A 548 -15.23 -16.60 -3.73
C ARG A 548 -14.42 -15.47 -4.36
N ALA A 549 -14.87 -14.22 -4.24
CA ALA A 549 -14.12 -13.07 -4.74
C ALA A 549 -12.85 -12.81 -3.93
N ALA A 550 -12.85 -13.07 -2.62
CA ALA A 550 -11.68 -12.98 -1.75
C ALA A 550 -10.65 -14.07 -2.03
N GLU A 551 -11.07 -15.31 -2.29
CA GLU A 551 -10.18 -16.39 -2.74
C GLU A 551 -9.42 -15.96 -4.00
N ARG A 552 -10.13 -15.33 -4.95
CA ARG A 552 -9.55 -14.77 -6.17
C ARG A 552 -8.61 -13.60 -5.89
N ALA A 553 -9.02 -12.65 -5.06
CA ALA A 553 -8.18 -11.53 -4.63
C ALA A 553 -6.90 -12.00 -3.93
N SER A 554 -6.97 -13.09 -3.14
CA SER A 554 -5.84 -13.65 -2.40
C SER A 554 -4.72 -14.19 -3.29
N CYS A 555 -5.00 -14.44 -4.57
CA CYS A 555 -3.99 -14.83 -5.55
C CYS A 555 -3.12 -13.65 -6.01
N LEU A 556 -3.56 -12.41 -5.77
CA LEU A 556 -2.75 -11.22 -6.04
C LEU A 556 -1.68 -11.10 -4.96
N SER A 557 -0.42 -10.98 -5.36
CA SER A 557 0.70 -10.85 -4.41
C SER A 557 0.88 -9.41 -3.91
N SER A 558 0.37 -8.42 -4.64
CA SER A 558 0.44 -7.00 -4.31
C SER A 558 -0.76 -6.57 -3.47
N LYS A 559 -0.51 -6.03 -2.26
CA LYS A 559 -1.57 -5.43 -1.42
C LYS A 559 -2.32 -4.29 -2.13
N THR A 560 -1.62 -3.53 -2.98
CA THR A 560 -2.22 -2.46 -3.77
C THR A 560 -3.19 -3.02 -4.82
N ALA A 561 -2.83 -4.13 -5.46
CA ALA A 561 -3.70 -4.82 -6.41
C ALA A 561 -4.91 -5.45 -5.70
N GLN A 562 -4.69 -6.11 -4.54
CA GLN A 562 -5.78 -6.64 -3.70
C GLN A 562 -6.78 -5.53 -3.33
N ARG A 563 -6.29 -4.38 -2.85
CA ARG A 563 -7.15 -3.22 -2.53
C ARG A 563 -7.93 -2.73 -3.74
N ARG A 564 -7.27 -2.52 -4.88
CA ARG A 564 -7.92 -2.07 -6.12
C ARG A 564 -9.00 -3.06 -6.58
N TYR A 565 -8.73 -4.35 -6.51
CA TYR A 565 -9.71 -5.39 -6.81
C TYR A 565 -10.90 -5.35 -5.83
N CYS A 566 -10.66 -5.29 -4.52
CA CYS A 566 -11.72 -5.23 -3.52
C CYS A 566 -12.59 -3.97 -3.68
N GLN A 567 -11.99 -2.83 -3.99
CA GLN A 567 -12.70 -1.59 -4.29
C GLN A 567 -13.53 -1.67 -5.57
N ALA A 568 -13.06 -2.37 -6.60
CA ALA A 568 -13.77 -2.49 -7.87
C ALA A 568 -14.88 -3.56 -7.86
N VAL A 569 -14.75 -4.61 -7.02
CA VAL A 569 -15.68 -5.74 -7.01
C VAL A 569 -16.58 -5.74 -5.77
N LEU A 570 -15.98 -5.70 -4.57
CA LEU A 570 -16.70 -5.92 -3.31
C LEU A 570 -17.46 -4.67 -2.88
N ALA A 571 -16.85 -3.48 -2.93
CA ALA A 571 -17.51 -2.24 -2.51
C ALA A 571 -18.79 -1.97 -3.33
N PRO A 572 -18.79 -2.00 -4.67
CA PRO A 572 -20.00 -1.89 -5.47
C PRO A 572 -21.03 -2.99 -5.22
N GLY A 573 -20.59 -4.23 -5.02
CA GLY A 573 -21.50 -5.35 -4.68
C GLY A 573 -22.20 -5.13 -3.34
N LEU A 574 -21.49 -4.59 -2.35
CA LEU A 574 -22.03 -4.24 -1.03
C LEU A 574 -23.03 -3.09 -1.13
N ALA A 575 -22.64 -2.01 -1.83
CA ALA A 575 -23.51 -0.86 -2.08
C ALA A 575 -24.81 -1.27 -2.80
N ARG A 576 -24.72 -2.20 -3.77
CA ARG A 576 -25.87 -2.76 -4.48
C ARG A 576 -26.81 -3.51 -3.53
N ALA A 577 -26.28 -4.36 -2.65
CA ALA A 577 -27.06 -5.08 -1.66
C ALA A 577 -27.73 -4.12 -0.65
N ALA A 578 -26.99 -3.14 -0.14
CA ALA A 578 -27.52 -2.11 0.76
C ALA A 578 -28.63 -1.28 0.09
N GLN A 579 -28.44 -0.87 -1.16
CA GLN A 579 -29.43 -0.15 -1.94
C GLN A 579 -30.70 -0.98 -2.17
N ALA A 580 -30.57 -2.29 -2.38
CA ALA A 580 -31.72 -3.18 -2.52
C ALA A 580 -32.53 -3.28 -1.21
N VAL A 581 -31.86 -3.42 -0.06
CA VAL A 581 -32.52 -3.38 1.25
C VAL A 581 -33.21 -2.04 1.49
N LYS A 582 -32.55 -0.93 1.15
CA LYS A 582 -33.13 0.42 1.25
C LYS A 582 -34.36 0.60 0.37
N GLN A 583 -34.34 0.09 -0.87
CA GLN A 583 -35.50 0.12 -1.77
C GLN A 583 -36.65 -0.69 -1.18
N ARG A 584 -36.37 -1.92 -0.72
CA ARG A 584 -37.36 -2.79 -0.10
C ARG A 584 -37.99 -2.19 1.16
N TRP A 585 -37.19 -1.51 1.98
CA TRP A 585 -37.70 -0.74 3.12
C TRP A 585 -38.67 0.37 2.69
N ASN A 586 -38.34 1.11 1.64
CA ASN A 586 -39.19 2.20 1.16
C ASN A 586 -40.48 1.70 0.45
N GLU A 587 -40.55 0.43 0.07
CA GLU A 587 -41.76 -0.21 -0.45
C GLU A 587 -42.76 -0.55 0.65
N LEU A 588 -42.34 -0.59 1.92
CA LEU A 588 -43.23 -0.82 3.06
C LEU A 588 -44.15 0.39 3.25
N SER A 589 -45.46 0.17 3.13
CA SER A 589 -46.46 1.23 3.32
C SER A 589 -46.63 1.57 4.79
N ASP A 590 -46.72 0.54 5.65
CA ASP A 590 -46.71 0.69 7.12
C ASP A 590 -45.80 -0.40 7.73
N PRO A 591 -44.60 -0.02 8.21
CA PRO A 591 -43.69 -0.96 8.85
C PRO A 591 -44.25 -1.63 10.13
N LEU A 592 -45.28 -1.08 10.77
CA LEU A 592 -45.92 -1.71 11.93
C LEU A 592 -46.95 -2.78 11.55
N GLU A 593 -47.61 -2.63 10.40
CA GLU A 593 -48.49 -3.67 9.85
C GLU A 593 -47.66 -4.83 9.28
N ASP A 594 -46.56 -4.51 8.58
CA ASP A 594 -45.62 -5.45 7.98
C ASP A 594 -44.38 -5.72 8.86
N VAL A 595 -44.59 -5.79 10.18
CA VAL A 595 -43.50 -5.85 11.18
C VAL A 595 -42.51 -7.00 10.94
N GLN A 596 -42.96 -8.14 10.43
CA GLN A 596 -42.10 -9.28 10.13
C GLN A 596 -41.11 -8.96 9.00
N GLU A 597 -41.57 -8.29 7.95
CA GLU A 597 -40.73 -7.87 6.83
C GLU A 597 -39.71 -6.82 7.30
N ALA A 598 -40.15 -5.85 8.11
CA ALA A 598 -39.28 -4.86 8.75
C ALA A 598 -38.18 -5.52 9.60
N CYS A 599 -38.53 -6.51 10.43
CA CYS A 599 -37.57 -7.27 11.23
C CYS A 599 -36.53 -7.97 10.35
N ARG A 600 -36.99 -8.67 9.30
CA ARG A 600 -36.10 -9.38 8.38
C ARG A 600 -35.12 -8.44 7.68
N LEU A 601 -35.53 -7.23 7.30
CA LEU A 601 -34.64 -6.24 6.70
C LEU A 601 -33.53 -5.80 7.69
N VAL A 602 -33.90 -5.52 8.94
CA VAL A 602 -32.93 -5.16 10.01
C VAL A 602 -31.95 -6.30 10.25
N GLU A 603 -32.44 -7.53 10.41
CA GLU A 603 -31.59 -8.71 10.65
C GLU A 603 -30.73 -9.06 9.44
N THR A 604 -31.18 -8.79 8.21
CA THR A 604 -30.35 -8.93 7.00
C THR A 604 -29.15 -7.99 7.03
N LEU A 605 -29.36 -6.72 7.42
CA LEU A 605 -28.25 -5.77 7.58
C LEU A 605 -27.31 -6.18 8.71
N GLN A 606 -27.86 -6.66 9.84
CA GLN A 606 -27.05 -7.16 10.95
C GLN A 606 -26.18 -8.36 10.53
N GLU A 607 -26.71 -9.28 9.74
CA GLU A 607 -25.95 -10.41 9.21
C GLU A 607 -24.86 -9.97 8.23
N MET A 608 -25.16 -8.99 7.38
CA MET A 608 -24.14 -8.37 6.53
C MET A 608 -23.02 -7.76 7.39
N CYS A 609 -23.35 -7.01 8.45
CA CYS A 609 -22.37 -6.44 9.37
C CYS A 609 -21.50 -7.53 10.05
N ILE A 610 -22.11 -8.59 10.57
CA ILE A 610 -21.37 -9.68 11.24
C ILE A 610 -20.45 -10.42 10.27
N PHE A 611 -20.93 -10.70 9.06
CA PHE A 611 -20.07 -11.27 8.02
C PHE A 611 -18.88 -10.35 7.75
N LEU A 612 -19.13 -9.07 7.49
CA LEU A 612 -18.08 -8.09 7.18
C LEU A 612 -17.07 -7.92 8.34
N ASP A 613 -17.51 -7.98 9.59
CA ASP A 613 -16.64 -7.90 10.76
C ASP A 613 -15.68 -9.10 10.88
N SER A 614 -16.07 -10.26 10.35
CA SER A 614 -15.26 -11.49 10.34
C SER A 614 -14.52 -11.74 9.02
N PHE A 615 -14.82 -10.97 7.99
CA PHE A 615 -14.30 -11.15 6.64
C PHE A 615 -12.88 -10.60 6.48
N SER A 616 -11.91 -11.47 6.18
CA SER A 616 -10.48 -11.13 6.17
C SER A 616 -10.07 -10.01 5.20
N MET A 617 -10.85 -9.78 4.14
CA MET A 617 -10.60 -8.75 3.14
C MET A 617 -11.37 -7.45 3.40
N ALA A 618 -12.13 -7.35 4.50
CA ALA A 618 -12.88 -6.14 4.86
C ALA A 618 -11.98 -4.91 5.03
N GLU A 619 -10.74 -5.07 5.53
CA GLU A 619 -9.76 -3.98 5.63
C GLU A 619 -9.36 -3.37 4.27
N GLN A 620 -9.57 -4.11 3.18
CA GLN A 620 -9.27 -3.66 1.82
C GLN A 620 -10.51 -3.07 1.11
N VAL A 621 -11.71 -3.25 1.68
CA VAL A 621 -12.93 -2.59 1.23
C VAL A 621 -12.91 -1.16 1.76
N GLU A 622 -13.39 -0.21 0.96
CA GLU A 622 -13.48 1.19 1.38
C GLU A 622 -14.37 1.32 2.62
N THR A 623 -13.89 2.00 3.66
CA THR A 623 -14.60 2.15 4.94
C THR A 623 -15.99 2.75 4.74
N GLN A 624 -16.14 3.62 3.73
CA GLN A 624 -17.41 4.25 3.39
C GLN A 624 -18.51 3.22 3.09
N SER A 625 -18.26 2.18 2.29
CA SER A 625 -19.31 1.19 1.96
C SER A 625 -19.71 0.33 3.17
N LEU A 626 -18.80 0.09 4.11
CA LEU A 626 -19.11 -0.59 5.37
C LEU A 626 -19.96 0.30 6.29
N ASP A 627 -19.58 1.57 6.38
CA ASP A 627 -20.31 2.57 7.17
C ASP A 627 -21.72 2.79 6.60
N GLU A 628 -21.91 2.77 5.28
CA GLU A 628 -23.22 2.87 4.64
C GLU A 628 -24.20 1.76 5.07
N VAL A 629 -23.73 0.51 5.23
CA VAL A 629 -24.57 -0.61 5.68
C VAL A 629 -24.98 -0.44 7.14
N ARG A 630 -24.02 -0.06 8.00
CA ARG A 630 -24.26 0.19 9.43
C ARG A 630 -25.17 1.40 9.64
N GLU A 631 -24.94 2.49 8.91
CA GLU A 631 -25.78 3.68 8.94
C GLU A 631 -27.21 3.34 8.48
N LEU A 632 -27.36 2.59 7.38
CA LEU A 632 -28.68 2.16 6.91
C LEU A 632 -29.44 1.35 7.98
N GLN A 633 -28.75 0.46 8.68
CA GLN A 633 -29.34 -0.32 9.78
C GLN A 633 -29.88 0.59 10.89
N LEU A 634 -29.05 1.55 11.36
CA LEU A 634 -29.44 2.50 12.40
C LEU A 634 -30.59 3.40 11.94
N VAL A 635 -30.56 3.87 10.68
CA VAL A 635 -31.64 4.68 10.10
C VAL A 635 -32.96 3.92 10.05
N ILE A 636 -32.94 2.63 9.69
CA ILE A 636 -34.15 1.80 9.66
C ILE A 636 -34.71 1.60 11.08
N LEU A 637 -33.85 1.29 12.06
CA LEU A 637 -34.26 1.17 13.47
C LEU A 637 -34.91 2.47 13.98
N GLU A 638 -34.29 3.61 13.69
CA GLU A 638 -34.79 4.92 14.11
C GLU A 638 -36.12 5.29 13.45
N LYS A 639 -36.28 4.97 12.16
CA LYS A 639 -37.56 5.15 11.43
C LYS A 639 -38.65 4.26 11.99
N LEU A 640 -38.34 2.99 12.28
CA LEU A 640 -39.28 2.05 12.87
C LEU A 640 -39.75 2.53 14.25
N ALA A 641 -38.85 3.07 15.07
CA ALA A 641 -39.22 3.72 16.33
C ALA A 641 -40.10 4.96 16.11
N GLY A 642 -39.85 5.73 15.05
CA GLY A 642 -40.70 6.83 14.60
C GLY A 642 -42.13 6.40 14.25
N CYS A 643 -42.33 5.21 13.69
CA CYS A 643 -43.66 4.68 13.39
C CYS A 643 -44.49 4.49 14.66
N PHE A 644 -43.91 4.01 15.77
CA PHE A 644 -44.60 3.91 17.06
C PHE A 644 -45.03 5.29 17.58
N GLN A 645 -44.17 6.29 17.43
CA GLN A 645 -44.47 7.67 17.82
C GLN A 645 -45.64 8.25 17.00
N GLU A 646 -45.62 8.09 15.68
CA GLU A 646 -46.69 8.60 14.82
C GLU A 646 -48.02 7.85 15.02
N ALA A 647 -47.98 6.53 15.28
CA ALA A 647 -49.17 5.76 15.64
C ALA A 647 -49.78 6.24 16.99
N ALA A 648 -48.95 6.45 18.01
CA ALA A 648 -49.40 7.01 19.30
C ALA A 648 -50.00 8.41 19.13
N LYS A 649 -49.37 9.25 18.31
CA LYS A 649 -49.82 10.62 18.02
C LYS A 649 -51.15 10.62 17.25
N GLY A 650 -51.31 9.72 16.27
CA GLY A 650 -52.58 9.52 15.56
C GLY A 650 -53.71 9.04 16.48
N ALA A 651 -53.37 8.26 17.51
CA ALA A 651 -54.30 7.77 18.52
C ALA A 651 -54.53 8.73 19.70
N TRP A 652 -53.97 9.95 19.69
CA TRP A 652 -54.05 10.88 20.82
C TRP A 652 -55.48 11.09 21.35
N ARG A 653 -56.45 11.31 20.45
CA ARG A 653 -57.86 11.50 20.84
C ARG A 653 -58.48 10.24 21.44
N ARG A 654 -58.02 9.06 21.03
CA ARG A 654 -58.49 7.77 21.54
C ARG A 654 -57.95 7.53 22.95
N LEU A 655 -56.71 7.97 23.24
CA LEU A 655 -56.12 7.88 24.58
C LEU A 655 -56.96 8.57 25.66
N GLN A 656 -57.77 9.56 25.28
CA GLN A 656 -58.67 10.29 26.19
C GLN A 656 -60.09 9.68 26.28
N LYS A 657 -60.44 8.73 25.39
CA LYS A 657 -61.82 8.26 25.20
C LYS A 657 -62.01 6.76 25.32
N GLU A 658 -60.95 6.00 25.10
CA GLU A 658 -60.93 4.54 25.08
C GLU A 658 -59.89 4.06 26.10
N SER A 659 -60.10 2.89 26.70
CA SER A 659 -59.10 2.21 27.53
C SER A 659 -58.27 1.23 26.70
N CYS A 660 -57.09 0.87 27.21
CA CYS A 660 -56.18 -0.13 26.62
C CYS A 660 -55.75 0.16 25.17
N VAL A 661 -55.62 1.45 24.82
CA VAL A 661 -55.30 1.91 23.46
C VAL A 661 -53.90 1.45 23.04
N PHE A 662 -52.91 1.49 23.93
CA PHE A 662 -51.54 1.07 23.59
C PHE A 662 -51.43 -0.45 23.45
N SER A 663 -52.07 -1.24 24.30
CA SER A 663 -52.15 -2.68 24.08
C SER A 663 -52.78 -3.01 22.73
N HIS A 664 -53.85 -2.30 22.34
CA HIS A 664 -54.50 -2.52 21.05
C HIS A 664 -53.59 -2.15 19.87
N LEU A 665 -52.87 -1.02 19.95
CA LEU A 665 -51.99 -0.54 18.87
C LEU A 665 -50.67 -1.31 18.79
N PHE A 666 -50.07 -1.64 19.92
CA PHE A 666 -48.67 -2.03 20.00
C PHE A 666 -48.43 -3.47 20.43
N ALA A 667 -49.38 -4.17 21.08
CA ALA A 667 -49.10 -5.52 21.61
C ALA A 667 -48.58 -6.48 20.53
N ARG A 668 -49.24 -6.51 19.37
CA ARG A 668 -48.86 -7.37 18.25
C ARG A 668 -47.48 -7.00 17.66
N PRO A 669 -47.23 -5.75 17.19
CA PRO A 669 -45.93 -5.41 16.62
C PRO A 669 -44.80 -5.48 17.67
N TRP A 670 -45.07 -5.11 18.93
CA TRP A 670 -44.09 -5.21 20.03
C TRP A 670 -43.67 -6.66 20.30
N GLN A 671 -44.63 -7.57 20.41
CA GLN A 671 -44.35 -8.99 20.58
C GLN A 671 -43.57 -9.56 19.40
N SER A 672 -44.00 -9.23 18.17
CA SER A 672 -43.30 -9.69 16.96
C SER A 672 -41.86 -9.18 16.91
N LEU A 673 -41.60 -7.92 17.25
CA LEU A 673 -40.23 -7.37 17.28
C LEU A 673 -39.37 -8.09 18.31
N ALA A 674 -39.91 -8.37 19.49
CA ALA A 674 -39.19 -9.05 20.56
C ALA A 674 -38.84 -10.52 20.21
N GLU A 675 -39.65 -11.17 19.38
CA GLU A 675 -39.44 -12.56 18.94
C GLU A 675 -38.55 -12.64 17.70
N GLN A 676 -38.65 -11.66 16.79
CA GLN A 676 -38.03 -11.70 15.47
C GLN A 676 -36.71 -10.93 15.36
N LEU A 677 -36.39 -10.04 16.30
CA LEU A 677 -35.09 -9.34 16.34
C LEU A 677 -34.14 -10.00 17.33
N ARG A 678 -32.84 -9.92 17.05
CA ARG A 678 -31.80 -10.25 18.04
C ARG A 678 -31.87 -9.30 19.22
N GLY A 679 -31.45 -9.79 20.39
CA GLY A 679 -31.51 -9.03 21.64
C GLY A 679 -30.88 -7.64 21.56
N ALA A 680 -29.74 -7.49 20.88
CA ALA A 680 -29.08 -6.20 20.70
C ALA A 680 -29.92 -5.22 19.86
N ASN A 681 -30.44 -5.67 18.72
CA ASN A 681 -31.29 -4.86 17.84
C ASN A 681 -32.62 -4.48 18.52
N PHE A 682 -33.25 -5.45 19.20
CA PHE A 682 -34.47 -5.21 19.95
C PHE A 682 -34.25 -4.18 21.07
N GLN A 683 -33.17 -4.30 21.84
CA GLN A 683 -32.85 -3.35 22.90
C GLN A 683 -32.62 -1.93 22.37
N ALA A 684 -31.85 -1.78 21.29
CA ALA A 684 -31.61 -0.49 20.66
C ALA A 684 -32.92 0.15 20.15
N LEU A 685 -33.76 -0.66 19.47
CA LEU A 685 -35.07 -0.22 19.00
C LEU A 685 -35.98 0.20 20.15
N ALA A 686 -36.07 -0.64 21.19
CA ALA A 686 -36.90 -0.41 22.36
C ALA A 686 -36.52 0.88 23.09
N GLN A 687 -35.22 1.14 23.27
CA GLN A 687 -34.75 2.38 23.87
C GLN A 687 -35.15 3.60 23.04
N SER A 688 -35.03 3.54 21.72
CA SER A 688 -35.48 4.62 20.83
C SER A 688 -37.00 4.83 20.89
N ILE A 689 -37.79 3.74 20.88
CA ILE A 689 -39.26 3.80 21.04
C ILE A 689 -39.63 4.48 22.37
N VAL A 690 -39.04 4.03 23.48
CA VAL A 690 -39.32 4.57 24.82
C VAL A 690 -38.97 6.06 24.89
N GLY A 691 -37.81 6.47 24.35
CA GLY A 691 -37.41 7.87 24.30
C GLY A 691 -38.37 8.74 23.47
N LYS A 692 -38.76 8.28 22.28
CA LYS A 692 -39.71 8.98 21.40
C LYS A 692 -41.11 9.08 21.99
N LEU A 693 -41.62 7.99 22.58
CA LEU A 693 -42.91 7.98 23.28
C LEU A 693 -42.88 8.90 24.49
N SER A 694 -41.82 8.88 25.29
CA SER A 694 -41.67 9.80 26.42
C SER A 694 -41.71 11.26 25.98
N SER A 695 -40.94 11.62 24.94
CA SER A 695 -40.93 12.98 24.39
C SER A 695 -42.32 13.41 23.89
N LEU A 696 -42.99 12.55 23.12
CA LEU A 696 -44.34 12.79 22.62
C LEU A 696 -45.33 13.00 23.77
N LEU A 697 -45.38 12.07 24.72
CA LEU A 697 -46.34 12.09 25.81
C LEU A 697 -46.09 13.25 26.77
N SER A 698 -44.83 13.59 27.04
CA SER A 698 -44.47 14.79 27.81
C SER A 698 -44.91 16.07 27.11
N SER A 699 -44.75 16.15 25.78
CA SER A 699 -45.26 17.28 25.00
C SER A 699 -46.78 17.37 25.08
N GLN A 700 -47.48 16.24 24.96
CA GLN A 700 -48.94 16.23 25.00
C GLN A 700 -49.51 16.47 26.40
N LEU A 701 -48.84 16.04 27.47
CA LEU A 701 -49.17 16.41 28.85
C LEU A 701 -49.12 17.93 29.05
N ARG A 702 -48.11 18.60 28.49
CA ARG A 702 -47.94 20.05 28.61
C ARG A 702 -48.90 20.84 27.72
N GLN A 703 -49.21 20.35 26.53
CA GLN A 703 -49.99 21.10 25.54
C GLN A 703 -51.47 20.71 25.52
N GLY A 704 -51.77 19.45 25.83
CA GLY A 704 -53.12 18.88 25.81
C GLY A 704 -54.10 19.62 26.70
N ARG A 705 -55.38 19.48 26.37
CA ARG A 705 -56.50 19.93 27.19
C ARG A 705 -57.36 18.72 27.52
N PHE A 706 -57.80 18.67 28.76
CA PHE A 706 -58.78 17.70 29.25
C PHE A 706 -60.07 18.46 29.56
N THR A 707 -61.19 17.95 29.06
CA THR A 707 -62.50 18.59 29.23
C THR A 707 -63.20 18.15 30.52
N ASN A 708 -62.87 16.97 31.03
CA ASN A 708 -63.45 16.38 32.23
C ASN A 708 -62.47 15.42 32.91
N GLU A 709 -62.82 14.96 34.11
CA GLU A 709 -62.00 14.03 34.90
C GLU A 709 -61.90 12.64 34.26
N VAL A 710 -62.94 12.18 33.56
CA VAL A 710 -62.95 10.87 32.89
C VAL A 710 -61.87 10.81 31.80
N GLU A 711 -61.66 11.89 31.04
CA GLU A 711 -60.57 11.97 30.06
C GLU A 711 -59.19 11.89 30.72
N ILE A 712 -59.03 12.45 31.92
CA ILE A 712 -57.79 12.37 32.71
C ILE A 712 -57.55 10.94 33.19
N GLU A 713 -58.58 10.29 33.72
CA GLU A 713 -58.52 8.90 34.19
C GLU A 713 -58.17 7.95 33.04
N LEU A 714 -58.86 8.05 31.89
CA LEU A 714 -58.59 7.23 30.72
C LEU A 714 -57.20 7.47 30.16
N PHE A 715 -56.77 8.72 30.06
CA PHE A 715 -55.41 9.05 29.63
C PHE A 715 -54.36 8.45 30.57
N THR A 716 -54.56 8.58 31.88
CA THR A 716 -53.65 8.05 32.89
C THR A 716 -53.62 6.52 32.87
N ALA A 717 -54.76 5.86 32.75
CA ALA A 717 -54.83 4.40 32.63
C ALA A 717 -54.08 3.90 31.38
N ASN A 718 -54.22 4.58 30.24
CA ASN A 718 -53.48 4.23 29.03
C ASN A 718 -51.97 4.45 29.18
N VAL A 719 -51.54 5.64 29.64
CA VAL A 719 -50.11 6.00 29.66
C VAL A 719 -49.35 5.34 30.80
N ARG A 720 -49.97 5.21 31.97
CA ARG A 720 -49.33 4.65 33.16
C ARG A 720 -49.53 3.16 33.26
N GLU A 721 -50.74 2.63 33.13
CA GLU A 721 -50.98 1.20 33.40
C GLU A 721 -50.79 0.36 32.13
N ASP A 722 -51.48 0.71 31.04
CA ASP A 722 -51.46 -0.06 29.80
C ASP A 722 -50.08 -0.05 29.14
N LEU A 723 -49.51 1.14 28.87
CA LEU A 723 -48.19 1.26 28.25
C LEU A 723 -47.08 0.64 29.13
N GLN A 724 -47.11 0.87 30.45
CA GLN A 724 -46.12 0.28 31.35
C GLN A 724 -46.21 -1.24 31.36
N THR A 725 -47.42 -1.80 31.47
CA THR A 725 -47.65 -3.25 31.46
C THR A 725 -47.13 -3.86 30.17
N LEU A 726 -47.45 -3.24 29.03
CA LEU A 726 -46.99 -3.67 27.72
C LEU A 726 -45.46 -3.69 27.63
N LEU A 727 -44.79 -2.58 27.98
CA LEU A 727 -43.34 -2.48 27.86
C LEU A 727 -42.59 -3.37 28.87
N GLN A 728 -43.12 -3.54 30.09
CA GLN A 728 -42.55 -4.39 31.15
C GLN A 728 -42.55 -5.89 30.83
N THR A 729 -43.31 -6.33 29.82
CA THR A 729 -43.22 -7.71 29.31
C THR A 729 -41.82 -8.07 28.81
N ARG A 730 -41.04 -7.09 28.36
CA ARG A 730 -39.72 -7.30 27.72
C ARG A 730 -38.62 -6.37 28.22
N LEU A 731 -38.96 -5.27 28.88
CA LEU A 731 -37.99 -4.28 29.38
C LEU A 731 -37.90 -4.27 30.90
N SER A 732 -36.69 -4.02 31.40
CA SER A 732 -36.46 -3.79 32.83
C SER A 732 -36.97 -2.41 33.25
N ALA A 733 -37.18 -2.22 34.56
CA ALA A 733 -37.59 -0.93 35.10
C ALA A 733 -36.60 0.21 34.77
N GLU A 734 -35.30 -0.07 34.72
CA GLU A 734 -34.25 0.90 34.37
C GLU A 734 -34.36 1.37 32.91
N GLN A 735 -34.74 0.48 32.00
CA GLN A 735 -34.93 0.84 30.59
C GLN A 735 -36.16 1.74 30.38
N LEU A 736 -37.07 1.79 31.36
CA LEU A 736 -38.26 2.63 31.34
C LEU A 736 -38.07 3.96 32.06
N THR A 737 -36.90 4.23 32.64
CA THR A 737 -36.58 5.51 33.28
C THR A 737 -36.92 6.75 32.43
N PRO A 738 -36.75 6.77 31.09
CA PRO A 738 -37.15 7.93 30.31
C PRO A 738 -38.65 8.27 30.41
N LEU A 739 -39.52 7.32 30.77
CA LEU A 739 -40.96 7.54 30.97
C LEU A 739 -41.31 8.02 32.39
N GLN A 740 -40.35 8.06 33.32
CA GLN A 740 -40.58 8.40 34.72
C GLN A 740 -41.25 9.78 34.87
N GLY A 741 -40.76 10.80 34.14
CA GLY A 741 -41.38 12.13 34.14
C GLY A 741 -42.83 12.12 33.62
N VAL A 742 -43.13 11.30 32.61
CA VAL A 742 -44.50 11.14 32.10
C VAL A 742 -45.41 10.50 33.15
N TRP A 743 -44.93 9.48 33.86
CA TRP A 743 -45.68 8.81 34.92
C TRP A 743 -45.94 9.71 36.12
N GLU A 744 -44.94 10.49 36.54
CA GLU A 744 -45.10 11.53 37.57
C GLU A 744 -46.11 12.59 37.12
N GLY A 745 -46.09 12.96 35.84
CA GLY A 745 -47.06 13.87 35.24
C GLY A 745 -48.49 13.32 35.29
N CYS A 746 -48.67 12.04 35.00
CA CYS A 746 -49.98 11.38 35.12
C CYS A 746 -50.43 11.30 36.58
N GLN A 747 -49.50 11.04 37.52
CA GLN A 747 -49.80 11.04 38.95
C GLN A 747 -50.29 12.41 39.43
N LEU A 748 -49.70 13.51 38.95
CA LEU A 748 -50.16 14.88 39.21
C LEU A 748 -51.58 15.14 38.70
N LEU A 749 -51.91 14.65 37.50
CA LEU A 749 -53.25 14.79 36.95
C LEU A 749 -54.30 14.04 37.79
N THR A 750 -53.95 12.89 38.37
CA THR A 750 -54.86 12.08 39.22
C THR A 750 -54.80 12.40 40.72
N LEU A 751 -54.09 13.45 41.14
CA LEU A 751 -54.04 13.82 42.55
C LEU A 751 -55.46 14.11 43.10
N PRO A 752 -55.75 13.80 44.38
CA PRO A 752 -56.94 14.32 45.04
C PRO A 752 -57.01 15.85 44.92
N GLU A 753 -58.20 16.40 44.66
CA GLU A 753 -58.41 17.84 44.40
C GLU A 753 -57.72 18.74 45.43
N HIS A 754 -57.89 18.44 46.72
CA HIS A 754 -57.26 19.20 47.81
C HIS A 754 -55.73 19.16 47.75
N LEU A 755 -55.11 18.01 47.48
CA LEU A 755 -53.66 17.91 47.35
C LEU A 755 -53.16 18.62 46.09
N ALA A 756 -53.91 18.59 45.00
CA ALA A 756 -53.56 19.28 43.77
C ALA A 756 -53.58 20.81 43.96
N LYS A 757 -54.61 21.34 44.64
CA LYS A 757 -54.70 22.77 45.03
C LYS A 757 -53.55 23.16 45.96
N ASP A 758 -53.32 22.41 47.04
CA ASP A 758 -52.25 22.67 48.00
C ASP A 758 -50.87 22.68 47.33
N THR A 759 -50.62 21.73 46.43
CA THR A 759 -49.35 21.64 45.68
C THR A 759 -49.20 22.82 44.72
N LEU A 760 -50.26 23.18 43.98
CA LEU A 760 -50.26 24.32 43.07
C LEU A 760 -49.99 25.62 43.83
N GLU A 761 -50.68 25.85 44.95
CA GLU A 761 -50.49 27.02 45.79
C GLU A 761 -49.09 27.08 46.39
N ALA A 762 -48.59 25.97 46.94
CA ALA A 762 -47.26 25.91 47.55
C ALA A 762 -46.17 26.25 46.53
N LEU A 763 -46.23 25.65 45.33
CA LEU A 763 -45.26 25.91 44.26
C LEU A 763 -45.38 27.33 43.71
N GLN A 764 -46.60 27.88 43.57
CA GLN A 764 -46.78 29.28 43.18
C GLN A 764 -46.26 30.25 44.25
N LYS A 765 -46.48 29.97 45.54
CA LYS A 765 -45.93 30.75 46.66
C LYS A 765 -44.40 30.74 46.63
N VAL A 766 -43.78 29.57 46.40
CA VAL A 766 -42.32 29.47 46.25
C VAL A 766 -41.82 30.28 45.05
N LEU A 767 -42.47 30.19 43.88
CA LEU A 767 -42.09 30.98 42.70
C LEU A 767 -42.29 32.49 42.88
N ARG A 768 -43.32 32.93 43.60
CA ARG A 768 -43.55 34.35 43.92
C ARG A 768 -42.47 34.90 44.85
N LEU A 769 -41.94 34.06 45.73
CA LEU A 769 -40.88 34.42 46.68
C LEU A 769 -39.47 34.27 46.09
N SER A 770 -39.32 33.65 44.90
CA SER A 770 -38.05 33.56 44.20
C SER A 770 -37.72 34.90 43.52
N PRO A 771 -36.53 35.49 43.75
CA PRO A 771 -36.16 36.82 43.23
C PRO A 771 -36.03 36.86 41.69
N THR A 772 -35.90 35.71 41.03
CA THR A 772 -35.83 35.57 39.57
C THR A 772 -36.58 34.33 39.11
N ARG A 773 -37.53 34.46 38.18
CA ARG A 773 -38.32 33.35 37.62
C ARG A 773 -37.49 32.32 36.85
N GLU A 774 -36.34 32.71 36.32
CA GLU A 774 -35.52 31.87 35.43
C GLU A 774 -34.43 31.08 36.16
N LYS A 775 -34.13 31.40 37.43
CA LYS A 775 -33.12 30.67 38.21
C LYS A 775 -33.78 29.83 39.29
N PRO A 776 -33.25 28.62 39.57
CA PRO A 776 -33.70 27.85 40.72
C PRO A 776 -33.59 28.73 41.97
N PRO A 777 -34.56 28.66 42.90
CA PRO A 777 -34.58 29.56 44.05
C PRO A 777 -33.27 29.46 44.82
N GLU A 778 -32.53 30.57 44.95
CA GLU A 778 -31.20 30.63 45.57
C GLU A 778 -31.24 30.59 47.12
N GLY A 779 -32.15 29.81 47.71
CA GLY A 779 -32.28 29.67 49.16
C GLY A 779 -32.68 28.25 49.57
N GLU A 780 -31.91 27.67 50.50
CA GLU A 780 -32.14 26.31 51.03
C GLU A 780 -33.58 26.11 51.49
N VAL A 781 -34.19 27.12 52.13
CA VAL A 781 -35.56 27.05 52.63
C VAL A 781 -36.60 26.96 51.50
N LEU A 782 -36.43 27.75 50.42
CA LEU A 782 -37.35 27.72 49.28
C LEU A 782 -37.18 26.43 48.48
N GLN A 783 -35.95 25.95 48.30
CA GLN A 783 -35.67 24.65 47.68
C GLN A 783 -36.25 23.50 48.50
N GLN A 784 -36.13 23.55 49.83
CA GLN A 784 -36.68 22.52 50.71
C GLN A 784 -38.21 22.51 50.67
N LYS A 785 -38.87 23.68 50.69
CA LYS A 785 -40.33 23.77 50.54
C LYS A 785 -40.80 23.30 49.17
N GLN A 786 -40.05 23.61 48.11
CA GLN A 786 -40.31 23.13 46.76
C GLN A 786 -40.24 21.60 46.70
N LEU A 787 -39.13 21.01 47.17
CA LEU A 787 -38.94 19.57 47.24
C LEU A 787 -39.98 18.87 48.12
N GLU A 788 -40.38 19.50 49.22
CA GLU A 788 -41.43 18.99 50.09
C GLU A 788 -42.78 18.97 49.38
N ALA A 789 -43.16 20.04 48.68
CA ALA A 789 -44.37 20.09 47.88
C ALA A 789 -44.36 19.03 46.77
N LEU A 790 -43.25 18.89 46.03
CA LEU A 790 -43.08 17.88 44.99
C LEU A 790 -43.15 16.46 45.57
N ARG A 791 -42.48 16.20 46.70
CA ARG A 791 -42.49 14.89 47.36
C ARG A 791 -43.87 14.51 47.86
N ARG A 792 -44.63 15.46 48.43
CA ARG A 792 -46.03 15.26 48.83
C ARG A 792 -46.92 14.91 47.64
N ALA A 793 -46.64 15.50 46.47
CA ALA A 793 -47.29 15.18 45.21
C ALA A 793 -46.80 13.86 44.57
N GLY A 794 -45.78 13.21 45.13
CA GLY A 794 -45.17 11.99 44.61
C GLY A 794 -44.22 12.20 43.42
N VAL A 795 -43.84 13.45 43.15
CA VAL A 795 -42.94 13.85 42.05
C VAL A 795 -41.50 13.84 42.53
N ARG A 796 -40.59 13.28 41.73
CA ARG A 796 -39.16 13.20 42.06
C ARG A 796 -38.29 13.97 41.07
N GLU A 797 -38.61 13.88 39.78
CA GLU A 797 -37.69 14.28 38.71
C GLU A 797 -38.24 15.43 37.84
N LEU A 798 -39.54 15.70 37.87
CA LEU A 798 -40.11 16.77 37.02
C LEU A 798 -39.68 18.18 37.46
N PRO A 799 -39.34 19.06 36.49
CA PRO A 799 -39.08 20.47 36.78
C PRO A 799 -40.38 21.18 37.18
N VAL A 800 -40.28 22.15 38.09
CA VAL A 800 -41.45 22.84 38.67
C VAL A 800 -42.34 23.50 37.63
N ASP A 801 -41.76 24.07 36.58
CA ASP A 801 -42.53 24.70 35.52
C ASP A 801 -43.44 23.70 34.80
N GLU A 802 -42.97 22.47 34.60
CA GLU A 802 -43.77 21.39 34.01
C GLU A 802 -44.85 20.92 34.99
N VAL A 803 -44.53 20.78 36.27
CA VAL A 803 -45.51 20.42 37.31
C VAL A 803 -46.65 21.43 37.34
N LEU A 804 -46.33 22.73 37.29
CA LEU A 804 -47.33 23.80 37.25
C LEU A 804 -48.14 23.80 35.96
N GLN A 805 -47.50 23.56 34.80
CA GLN A 805 -48.20 23.44 33.52
C GLN A 805 -49.19 22.27 33.53
N ILE A 806 -48.79 21.13 34.08
CA ILE A 806 -49.61 19.91 34.16
C ILE A 806 -50.77 20.10 35.13
N LEU A 807 -50.54 20.62 36.35
CA LEU A 807 -51.61 20.88 37.33
C LEU A 807 -52.68 21.83 36.77
N ARG A 808 -52.28 22.86 36.01
CA ARG A 808 -53.22 23.78 35.35
C ARG A 808 -54.09 23.14 34.27
N LYS A 809 -53.78 21.92 33.81
CA LYS A 809 -54.62 21.22 32.83
C LYS A 809 -55.85 20.61 33.45
N ARG A 810 -55.85 20.38 34.76
CA ARG A 810 -57.00 19.77 35.42
C ARG A 810 -58.19 20.74 35.39
N PRO A 811 -59.40 20.28 35.02
CA PRO A 811 -60.57 21.14 34.84
C PRO A 811 -61.00 21.85 36.12
N ASP A 812 -60.81 21.23 37.29
CA ASP A 812 -61.03 21.78 38.63
C ASP A 812 -60.09 22.97 38.97
N LEU A 813 -58.89 23.00 38.38
CA LEU A 813 -57.87 24.02 38.65
C LEU A 813 -57.76 25.10 37.57
N GLN A 814 -58.46 24.98 36.44
CA GLN A 814 -58.39 25.95 35.33
C GLN A 814 -58.78 27.38 35.79
N ASN A 815 -59.75 27.49 36.70
CA ASN A 815 -60.21 28.78 37.23
C ASN A 815 -59.28 29.37 38.30
N PHE A 816 -58.34 28.58 38.84
CA PHE A 816 -57.44 28.99 39.93
C PHE A 816 -56.35 29.97 39.47
N SER A 817 -56.15 30.12 38.15
CA SER A 817 -55.04 30.89 37.57
C SER A 817 -55.30 32.40 37.46
N GLU A 818 -56.57 32.85 37.45
CA GLU A 818 -56.89 34.24 37.06
C GLU A 818 -57.27 35.15 38.24
N GLN A 819 -57.79 34.61 39.35
CA GLN A 819 -58.43 35.45 40.36
C GLN A 819 -57.56 35.86 41.55
N GLU A 820 -56.44 35.19 41.84
CA GLU A 820 -55.63 35.47 43.05
C GLU A 820 -54.30 36.20 42.80
N SER A 821 -53.96 36.54 41.55
CA SER A 821 -52.62 37.06 41.23
C SER A 821 -52.48 38.58 41.32
N SER A 822 -53.57 39.35 41.43
CA SER A 822 -53.53 40.81 41.37
C SER A 822 -53.76 41.55 42.70
N PHE A 823 -54.26 40.89 43.76
CA PHE A 823 -54.63 41.62 44.99
C PHE A 823 -53.96 41.16 46.30
N SER A 824 -53.47 39.92 46.45
CA SER A 824 -52.94 39.46 47.76
C SER A 824 -51.46 39.80 48.01
N VAL A 825 -50.65 39.97 46.96
CA VAL A 825 -49.19 40.19 47.13
C VAL A 825 -48.88 41.54 47.78
N LEU A 826 -49.75 42.55 47.60
CA LEU A 826 -49.62 43.82 48.32
C LEU A 826 -50.05 43.71 49.80
N GLN A 827 -50.88 42.73 50.15
CA GLN A 827 -51.36 42.53 51.53
C GLN A 827 -50.37 41.74 52.38
N ASP A 828 -49.66 40.77 51.79
CA ASP A 828 -48.67 39.95 52.49
C ASP A 828 -47.26 40.58 52.54
N MET A 829 -46.97 41.56 51.66
CA MET A 829 -45.72 42.33 51.67
C MET A 829 -45.75 43.53 52.63
N LEU A 830 -46.91 43.88 53.20
CA LEU A 830 -47.01 44.94 54.19
C LEU A 830 -46.65 44.36 55.57
N PRO A 831 -45.53 44.77 56.20
CA PRO A 831 -45.25 44.37 57.56
C PRO A 831 -46.35 44.94 58.46
N VAL A 832 -46.88 44.08 59.32
CA VAL A 832 -47.65 44.43 60.51
C VAL A 832 -47.13 45.74 61.09
N GLN A 833 -48.03 46.71 61.22
CA GLN A 833 -47.84 48.09 61.70
C GLN A 833 -47.27 48.18 63.13
N ALA A 834 -46.04 47.74 63.35
CA ALA A 834 -45.41 47.79 64.66
C ALA A 834 -43.93 48.13 64.56
N THR A 835 -43.59 49.28 63.94
CA THR A 835 -42.47 50.19 64.33
C THR A 835 -42.22 51.23 63.23
N LEU A 836 -43.06 52.26 63.13
CA LEU A 836 -42.72 53.51 62.44
C LEU A 836 -43.26 54.71 63.24
N GLN A 837 -42.74 54.87 64.45
CA GLN A 837 -42.71 56.16 65.16
C GLN A 837 -41.25 56.49 65.46
N SER A 838 -40.54 56.98 64.45
CA SER A 838 -39.38 57.89 64.52
C SER A 838 -38.49 57.67 63.31
N LEU A 839 -38.56 58.58 62.33
CA LEU A 839 -37.43 59.11 61.55
C LEU A 839 -37.98 60.10 60.50
N PRO A 840 -37.29 61.23 60.23
CA PRO A 840 -37.85 62.38 59.51
C PRO A 840 -37.83 62.22 57.98
N ALA A 841 -38.82 62.86 57.35
CA ALA A 841 -39.27 62.73 55.96
C ALA A 841 -38.35 63.34 54.88
N SER A 842 -37.02 63.31 55.01
CA SER A 842 -36.12 63.94 54.02
C SER A 842 -35.19 63.00 53.23
N ALA A 843 -35.19 61.69 53.50
CA ALA A 843 -34.32 60.74 52.78
C ALA A 843 -35.06 59.80 51.79
N ALA A 844 -36.40 59.73 51.81
CA ALA A 844 -37.16 58.80 50.97
C ALA A 844 -37.34 59.27 49.51
N ALA A 845 -37.15 60.56 49.22
CA ALA A 845 -37.36 61.11 47.88
C ALA A 845 -36.17 60.86 46.92
N SER A 846 -34.93 60.76 47.40
CA SER A 846 -33.77 60.58 46.49
C SER A 846 -33.57 59.12 46.03
N VAL A 847 -33.96 58.14 46.86
CA VAL A 847 -33.84 56.71 46.52
C VAL A 847 -34.93 56.26 45.54
N ALA A 848 -36.14 56.84 45.62
CA ALA A 848 -37.22 56.54 44.68
C ALA A 848 -36.96 57.12 43.28
N GLN A 849 -36.28 58.26 43.18
CA GLN A 849 -35.98 58.92 41.90
C GLN A 849 -34.78 58.28 41.17
N ALA A 850 -33.81 57.73 41.90
CA ALA A 850 -32.69 56.98 41.30
C ALA A 850 -33.14 55.64 40.67
N ARG A 851 -34.07 54.90 41.32
CA ARG A 851 -34.58 53.63 40.77
C ARG A 851 -35.52 53.78 39.57
N LEU A 852 -36.19 54.93 39.43
CA LEU A 852 -37.05 55.21 38.27
C LEU A 852 -36.24 55.60 37.01
N GLN A 853 -35.01 56.12 37.16
CA GLN A 853 -34.14 56.41 36.03
C GLN A 853 -33.41 55.15 35.50
N ASP A 854 -33.06 54.19 36.37
CA ASP A 854 -32.44 52.93 35.94
C ASP A 854 -33.42 52.02 35.16
N LEU A 855 -34.72 52.06 35.47
CA LEU A 855 -35.74 51.28 34.74
C LEU A 855 -36.11 51.88 33.37
N ALA A 856 -35.86 53.18 33.14
CA ALA A 856 -36.09 53.81 31.84
C ALA A 856 -34.94 53.59 30.83
N GLY A 857 -33.75 53.17 31.29
CA GLY A 857 -32.57 52.96 30.46
C GLY A 857 -32.49 51.59 29.76
N ALA A 858 -33.19 50.57 30.26
CA ALA A 858 -33.08 49.20 29.77
C ALA A 858 -33.96 48.87 28.53
N GLY A 859 -34.77 49.81 28.05
CA GLY A 859 -35.74 49.61 26.95
C GLY A 859 -35.23 49.92 25.54
N ARG A 860 -33.92 50.14 25.32
CA ARG A 860 -33.36 50.39 23.97
C ARG A 860 -32.07 49.58 23.76
N ARG A 861 -32.23 48.30 23.39
CA ARG A 861 -31.27 47.51 22.58
C ARG A 861 -31.82 46.10 22.38
N THR A 862 -32.73 45.94 21.43
CA THR A 862 -32.92 44.74 20.61
C THR A 862 -33.89 45.10 19.47
N ALA A 863 -33.31 45.62 18.40
CA ALA A 863 -33.81 45.46 17.04
C ALA A 863 -32.62 44.94 16.22
#